data_AF-A0A367ZJP5-F1
#
_entry.id   AF-A0A367ZJP5-F1
#
_cell.length_a   1.000
_cell.length_b   1.000
_cell.length_c   1.000
_cell.angle_alpha   90.00
_cell.angle_beta   90.00
_cell.angle_gamma   90.00
#
_symmetry.space_group_name_H-M   'P 1'
#
loop_
_entity.id
_entity.type
_entity.pdbx_description
1 polymer ?
#
loop_
_entity_poly.entity_id
_entity_poly.type
_entity_poly.pdbx_seq_one_letter_code
_entity_poly.pdbx_strand_id
1 'polypeptide(L)'
;MSPHHRYPQPTLFWFWCIGAGVALSLALTQAASAAPKPLAGLTILLDPGHGGADPGAIGPTGLKESTANLRVATYLRMLLLADGATVHLTREGDQFLSLSDRVAMARNLNPDLFVSIHHNASLRKNVQNRAEIFYNALDRGVSWLVGQAMAEAFVPRRGDGETLLIPGGFYVLRNNPAPAVLTEAGYLSVKTIERELKSAKGLTNEAQTLRMAIRKAFKNPLIEAEVFATRPSFVNTPFARFVLTSNQPIDRAQIRLDPPQNVDFAFERLPFGGTVYTLYNTRPLPSGNYTLSMLFFNRQSVSRQIRLPITLELPLKDSVLLPILPSIPRGMTGDFPLTLVLKDGLGRVNPRIVRFTVQWNGLSIPGITRADGKAVIQLPLTGKEDGPQEVVVVTAEGEEIARTTIAVAAPRGHAVLGQLLCGATHAGLEKARVLVAGRHTIQTTVGGYFAYEFPAIFRNLAIKLQPPAGYPEVERWIRSTGEPLTRARFVVEPIAPGLLGKHIGIMAARAHDPWVRPLVKALMKVGVRTTRLSFPEDQDKPEYTAVLQANTMNNLDLVLSFRPDPGPTLTMRHYHRGGAGKALALAVQKALASGPAPLALRVEAGSDYELGNLGATCVVVGLPALPPPHTPERLAEALRTALQQSN
;
A
#
# COMPACT_ATOMS: atom_id res chain seq x y z
N MET A 1 71.96 5.30 20.28
CA MET A 1 72.69 4.25 21.01
C MET A 1 72.19 4.26 22.46
N SER A 2 71.67 3.12 22.92
CA SER A 2 71.15 2.79 24.27
C SER A 2 72.19 3.03 25.40
N PRO A 3 71.85 3.11 26.71
CA PRO A 3 71.15 2.02 27.44
C PRO A 3 70.25 2.36 28.66
N HIS A 4 69.56 1.32 29.12
CA HIS A 4 68.80 1.15 30.37
C HIS A 4 69.69 1.03 31.63
N HIS A 5 69.17 1.46 32.80
CA HIS A 5 69.04 0.70 34.09
C HIS A 5 68.53 1.66 35.21
N ARG A 6 67.28 1.55 35.72
CA ARG A 6 66.80 0.88 36.98
C ARG A 6 67.64 1.25 38.23
N TYR A 7 67.17 1.73 39.40
CA TYR A 7 65.91 1.76 40.19
C TYR A 7 65.96 2.97 41.18
N PRO A 8 64.84 3.33 41.86
CA PRO A 8 64.98 3.90 43.21
C PRO A 8 64.01 3.31 44.27
N GLN A 9 64.45 3.38 45.53
CA GLN A 9 63.75 3.09 46.79
C GLN A 9 64.32 4.08 47.87
N PRO A 10 63.67 4.31 49.03
CA PRO A 10 63.24 5.64 49.46
C PRO A 10 63.73 6.08 50.86
N THR A 11 63.53 7.35 51.23
CA THR A 11 63.29 7.85 52.62
C THR A 11 62.68 9.27 52.51
N LEU A 12 61.44 9.57 52.93
CA LEU A 12 60.86 9.79 54.29
C LEU A 12 61.46 10.98 55.05
N PHE A 13 60.67 12.04 55.29
CA PHE A 13 60.62 12.90 56.50
C PHE A 13 59.43 13.88 56.37
N TRP A 14 58.25 13.54 56.89
CA TRP A 14 57.67 13.90 58.19
C TRP A 14 57.35 15.40 58.44
N PHE A 15 56.05 15.69 58.34
CA PHE A 15 55.20 16.63 59.10
C PHE A 15 55.42 18.15 59.00
N TRP A 16 54.40 18.83 58.47
CA TRP A 16 53.66 19.89 59.19
C TRP A 16 52.25 20.08 58.58
N CYS A 17 51.34 20.65 59.38
CA CYS A 17 50.01 21.17 59.04
C CYS A 17 48.78 20.25 59.25
N ILE A 18 48.39 20.14 60.52
CA ILE A 18 47.01 19.99 60.98
C ILE A 18 46.29 21.31 60.65
N GLY A 19 45.41 21.33 59.64
CA GLY A 19 44.70 22.55 59.25
C GLY A 19 43.86 22.50 57.96
N ALA A 20 43.54 21.32 57.42
CA ALA A 20 42.72 21.19 56.19
C ALA A 20 41.74 19.99 56.23
N GLY A 21 41.44 19.45 57.41
CA GLY A 21 40.67 18.21 57.55
C GLY A 21 39.14 18.35 57.62
N VAL A 22 38.60 19.56 57.86
CA VAL A 22 37.14 19.74 58.05
C VAL A 22 36.47 20.53 56.92
N ALA A 23 37.24 21.28 56.11
CA ALA A 23 36.71 21.96 54.91
C ALA A 23 36.69 21.08 53.65
N LEU A 24 37.36 19.92 53.66
CA LEU A 24 37.42 19.01 52.50
C LEU A 24 36.56 17.75 52.62
N SER A 25 35.70 17.67 53.65
CA SER A 25 34.74 16.57 53.81
C SER A 25 33.27 17.01 53.68
N LEU A 26 33.01 18.30 53.40
CA LEU A 26 31.68 18.85 53.15
C LEU A 26 31.49 19.43 51.73
N ALA A 27 32.51 19.38 50.87
CA ALA A 27 32.43 19.79 49.46
C ALA A 27 32.42 18.60 48.48
N LEU A 28 32.25 17.36 48.96
CA LEU A 28 32.13 16.14 48.14
C LEU A 28 30.78 15.43 48.28
N THR A 29 29.81 16.05 48.96
CA THR A 29 28.45 15.51 49.12
C THR A 29 27.40 16.38 48.44
N GLN A 30 27.52 16.61 47.12
CA GLN A 30 26.35 16.77 46.24
C GLN A 30 26.71 16.89 44.75
N ALA A 31 27.22 15.80 44.21
CA ALA A 31 26.86 15.41 42.84
C ALA A 31 26.51 13.93 42.89
N ALA A 32 25.46 13.58 43.63
CA ALA A 32 24.72 12.38 43.30
C ALA A 32 24.26 12.60 41.85
N SER A 33 24.98 11.99 40.89
CA SER A 33 24.52 11.85 39.52
C SER A 33 23.10 11.29 39.61
N ALA A 34 22.10 12.15 39.48
CA ALA A 34 20.71 11.73 39.46
C ALA A 34 20.63 10.64 38.40
N ALA A 35 20.11 9.46 38.76
CA ALA A 35 19.96 8.36 37.82
C ALA A 35 19.32 8.92 36.55
N PRO A 36 19.86 8.61 35.35
CA PRO A 36 19.35 9.18 34.10
C PRO A 36 17.85 8.94 34.05
N LYS A 37 17.09 10.02 33.83
CA LYS A 37 15.64 9.91 33.86
C LYS A 37 15.18 8.95 32.75
N PRO A 38 14.17 8.09 32.98
CA PRO A 38 13.88 6.94 32.10
C PRO A 38 13.55 7.29 30.65
N LEU A 39 13.09 8.51 30.37
CA LEU A 39 12.69 8.98 29.04
C LEU A 39 13.49 10.21 28.60
N ALA A 40 14.65 10.47 29.23
CA ALA A 40 15.50 11.58 28.86
C ALA A 40 15.88 11.54 27.38
N GLY A 41 15.73 12.66 26.68
CA GLY A 41 16.05 12.79 25.25
C GLY A 41 14.92 12.41 24.29
N LEU A 42 13.79 11.86 24.79
CA LEU A 42 12.64 11.56 23.95
C LEU A 42 11.69 12.74 23.82
N THR A 43 11.23 13.01 22.61
CA THR A 43 10.15 13.94 22.29
C THR A 43 8.86 13.18 22.03
N ILE A 44 7.82 13.42 22.82
CA ILE A 44 6.53 12.75 22.73
C ILE A 44 5.44 13.77 22.41
N LEU A 45 4.67 13.51 21.35
CA LEU A 45 3.48 14.28 21.00
C LEU A 45 2.23 13.53 21.47
N LEU A 46 1.55 14.09 22.46
CA LEU A 46 0.26 13.61 22.92
C LEU A 46 -0.86 14.27 22.10
N ASP A 47 -1.79 13.47 21.62
CA ASP A 47 -2.93 13.92 20.85
C ASP A 47 -4.23 13.63 21.60
N PRO A 48 -4.75 14.58 22.39
CA PRO A 48 -6.07 14.42 22.98
C PRO A 48 -7.12 14.45 21.87
N GLY A 49 -7.76 13.30 21.60
CA GLY A 49 -8.74 13.15 20.55
C GLY A 49 -9.90 14.15 20.66
N HIS A 50 -10.56 14.44 19.54
CA HIS A 50 -11.72 15.36 19.47
C HIS A 50 -11.39 16.79 19.92
N GLY A 51 -12.41 17.59 20.28
CA GLY A 51 -12.30 18.95 20.83
C GLY A 51 -13.21 19.97 20.13
N GLY A 52 -13.64 21.00 20.87
CA GLY A 52 -14.47 22.09 20.38
C GLY A 52 -15.81 21.59 19.81
N ALA A 53 -16.01 21.80 18.50
CA ALA A 53 -17.23 21.40 17.79
C ALA A 53 -17.41 19.87 17.69
N ASP A 54 -16.34 19.10 17.88
CA ASP A 54 -16.40 17.63 17.95
C ASP A 54 -16.26 17.21 19.42
N PRO A 55 -17.36 16.92 20.14
CA PRO A 55 -17.26 16.50 21.54
C PRO A 55 -16.72 15.07 21.70
N GLY A 56 -16.64 14.30 20.61
CA GLY A 56 -16.52 12.84 20.64
C GLY A 56 -17.78 12.18 21.21
N ALA A 57 -17.62 11.00 21.80
CA ALA A 57 -18.70 10.36 22.55
C ALA A 57 -19.14 11.19 23.76
N ILE A 58 -20.40 11.00 24.17
CA ILE A 58 -20.95 11.62 25.39
C ILE A 58 -21.39 10.50 26.32
N GLY A 59 -20.82 10.49 27.53
CA GLY A 59 -21.12 9.50 28.55
C GLY A 59 -22.54 9.64 29.13
N PRO A 60 -23.03 8.60 29.85
CA PRO A 60 -24.38 8.57 30.40
C PRO A 60 -24.78 9.75 31.29
N THR A 61 -23.81 10.43 31.91
CA THR A 61 -24.01 11.59 32.79
C THR A 61 -23.37 12.86 32.22
N GLY A 62 -23.20 12.91 30.88
CA GLY A 62 -22.83 14.11 30.13
C GLY A 62 -21.33 14.39 30.02
N LEU A 63 -20.44 13.50 30.47
CA LEU A 63 -19.00 13.69 30.24
C LEU A 63 -18.70 13.58 28.74
N LYS A 64 -18.12 14.63 28.15
CA LYS A 64 -17.62 14.58 26.77
C LYS A 64 -16.29 13.82 26.72
N GLU A 65 -16.13 13.00 25.69
CA GLU A 65 -14.89 12.26 25.44
C GLU A 65 -13.69 13.19 25.26
N SER A 66 -13.87 14.26 24.47
CA SER A 66 -12.88 15.34 24.29
C SER A 66 -12.35 15.91 25.62
N THR A 67 -13.21 16.04 26.63
CA THR A 67 -12.83 16.51 27.98
C THR A 67 -12.04 15.46 28.74
N ALA A 68 -12.47 14.18 28.70
CA ALA A 68 -11.74 13.08 29.34
C ALA A 68 -10.34 12.93 28.71
N ASN A 69 -10.26 12.89 27.38
CA ASN A 69 -9.02 12.77 26.61
C ASN A 69 -8.03 13.87 26.97
N LEU A 70 -8.48 15.13 27.04
CA LEU A 70 -7.62 16.26 27.42
C LEU A 70 -7.11 16.13 28.85
N ARG A 71 -7.98 15.76 29.81
CA ARG A 71 -7.58 15.63 31.21
C ARG A 71 -6.54 14.52 31.40
N VAL A 72 -6.74 13.34 30.78
CA VAL A 72 -5.75 12.26 30.82
C VAL A 72 -4.43 12.69 30.20
N ALA A 73 -4.47 13.34 29.02
CA ALA A 73 -3.28 13.82 28.35
C ALA A 73 -2.48 14.83 29.19
N THR A 74 -3.16 15.74 29.90
CA THR A 74 -2.52 16.70 30.80
C THR A 74 -1.80 16.01 31.97
N TYR A 75 -2.45 15.05 32.63
CA TYR A 75 -1.78 14.26 33.68
C TYR A 75 -0.61 13.45 33.12
N LEU A 76 -0.79 12.80 31.97
CA LEU A 76 0.27 12.03 31.32
C LEU A 76 1.47 12.92 30.96
N ARG A 77 1.22 14.12 30.43
CA ARG A 77 2.27 15.11 30.13
C ARG A 77 3.12 15.41 31.36
N MET A 78 2.49 15.72 32.50
CA MET A 78 3.21 16.01 33.74
C MET A 78 4.09 14.83 34.18
N LEU A 79 3.58 13.60 34.04
CA LEU A 79 4.30 12.39 34.42
C LEU A 79 5.48 12.09 33.48
N LEU A 80 5.30 12.26 32.18
CA LEU A 80 6.36 12.05 31.18
C LEU A 80 7.45 13.13 31.27
N LEU A 81 7.08 14.40 31.55
CA LEU A 81 8.04 15.47 31.86
C LEU A 81 8.86 15.14 33.12
N ALA A 82 8.22 14.58 34.15
CA ALA A 82 8.92 14.13 35.35
C ALA A 82 9.94 13.02 35.04
N ASP A 83 9.60 12.11 34.10
CA ASP A 83 10.48 11.06 33.57
C ASP A 83 11.52 11.57 32.54
N GLY A 84 11.56 12.87 32.25
CA GLY A 84 12.61 13.52 31.46
C GLY A 84 12.34 13.65 29.97
N ALA A 85 11.16 13.24 29.48
CA ALA A 85 10.77 13.46 28.09
C ALA A 85 10.45 14.94 27.83
N THR A 86 10.62 15.38 26.58
CA THR A 86 10.02 16.62 26.06
C THR A 86 8.60 16.28 25.58
N VAL A 87 7.58 16.97 26.07
CA VAL A 87 6.18 16.58 25.80
C VAL A 87 5.35 17.74 25.29
N HIS A 88 4.77 17.53 24.11
CA HIS A 88 3.87 18.47 23.43
C HIS A 88 2.46 17.88 23.37
N LEU A 89 1.44 18.75 23.31
CA LEU A 89 0.07 18.35 23.04
C LEU A 89 -0.36 18.94 21.69
N THR A 90 -1.19 18.21 20.93
CA THR A 90 -1.81 18.79 19.72
C THR A 90 -2.79 19.91 20.08
N ARG A 91 -3.43 19.83 21.24
CA ARG A 91 -4.25 20.89 21.84
C ARG A 91 -4.11 20.92 23.36
N GLU A 92 -4.11 22.12 23.93
CA GLU A 92 -4.06 22.32 25.39
C GLU A 92 -5.42 22.76 25.98
N GLY A 93 -6.40 23.09 25.12
CA GLY A 93 -7.76 23.48 25.48
C GLY A 93 -8.85 22.72 24.72
N ASP A 94 -10.10 23.15 24.92
CA ASP A 94 -11.27 22.61 24.21
C ASP A 94 -11.43 23.30 22.84
N GLN A 95 -10.59 22.89 21.89
CA GLN A 95 -10.57 23.41 20.52
C GLN A 95 -10.65 22.28 19.50
N PHE A 96 -11.32 22.54 18.38
CA PHE A 96 -11.39 21.60 17.27
C PHE A 96 -10.08 21.60 16.48
N LEU A 97 -9.62 20.40 16.10
CA LEU A 97 -8.49 20.19 15.20
C LEU A 97 -8.82 19.09 14.21
N SER A 98 -8.60 19.36 12.92
CA SER A 98 -8.78 18.35 11.89
C SER A 98 -7.74 17.22 12.03
N LEU A 99 -8.03 16.05 11.47
CA LEU A 99 -7.07 14.93 11.48
C LEU A 99 -5.79 15.28 10.72
N SER A 100 -5.88 16.11 9.67
CA SER A 100 -4.73 16.62 8.92
C SER A 100 -3.85 17.56 9.74
N ASP A 101 -4.44 18.44 10.54
CA ASP A 101 -3.66 19.38 11.38
C ASP A 101 -2.86 18.63 12.44
N ARG A 102 -3.47 17.60 13.06
CA ARG A 102 -2.79 16.73 14.03
C ARG A 102 -1.56 16.04 13.42
N VAL A 103 -1.70 15.53 12.19
CA VAL A 103 -0.58 14.92 11.45
C VAL A 103 0.45 15.95 11.02
N ALA A 104 0.02 17.16 10.62
CA ALA A 104 0.93 18.23 10.24
C ALA A 104 1.81 18.67 11.43
N MET A 105 1.23 18.75 12.64
CA MET A 105 2.01 18.99 13.86
C MET A 105 3.05 17.91 14.11
N ALA A 106 2.67 16.63 13.98
CA ALA A 106 3.63 15.52 14.12
C ALA A 106 4.74 15.58 13.07
N ARG A 107 4.42 15.97 11.83
CA ARG A 107 5.42 16.15 10.76
C ARG A 107 6.40 17.29 11.06
N ASN A 108 5.91 18.40 11.58
CA ASN A 108 6.74 19.57 11.89
C ASN A 108 7.61 19.34 13.13
N LEU A 109 7.06 18.68 14.15
CA LEU A 109 7.77 18.39 15.40
C LEU A 109 8.74 17.21 15.27
N ASN A 110 8.44 16.26 14.38
CA ASN A 110 9.17 14.99 14.23
C ASN A 110 9.39 14.25 15.57
N PRO A 111 8.33 13.98 16.35
CA PRO A 111 8.46 13.35 17.67
C PRO A 111 8.95 11.91 17.53
N ASP A 112 9.54 11.38 18.60
CA ASP A 112 9.95 9.98 18.69
C ASP A 112 8.75 9.05 18.88
N LEU A 113 7.66 9.58 19.43
CA LEU A 113 6.39 8.90 19.60
C LEU A 113 5.20 9.88 19.52
N PHE A 114 4.19 9.48 18.77
CA PHE A 114 2.86 10.09 18.78
C PHE A 114 1.86 9.18 19.52
N VAL A 115 1.14 9.72 20.50
CA VAL A 115 0.12 8.97 21.28
C VAL A 115 -1.20 9.70 21.20
N SER A 116 -2.16 9.16 20.45
CA SER A 116 -3.54 9.66 20.44
C SER A 116 -4.35 9.02 21.55
N ILE A 117 -5.05 9.83 22.34
CA ILE A 117 -5.80 9.41 23.53
C ILE A 117 -7.28 9.58 23.24
N HIS A 118 -8.01 8.46 23.31
CA HIS A 118 -9.42 8.32 23.02
C HIS A 118 -10.13 7.42 24.05
N HIS A 119 -11.46 7.53 24.10
CA HIS A 119 -12.30 6.63 24.87
C HIS A 119 -13.49 6.18 24.04
N ASN A 120 -13.63 4.86 23.90
CA ASN A 120 -14.59 4.24 23.01
C ASN A 120 -16.02 4.49 23.51
N ALA A 121 -17.00 4.18 22.66
CA ALA A 121 -18.40 4.16 23.05
C ALA A 121 -19.16 3.08 22.28
N SER A 122 -20.20 2.54 22.90
CA SER A 122 -21.08 1.56 22.27
C SER A 122 -22.53 2.00 22.39
N LEU A 123 -23.29 1.78 21.31
CA LEU A 123 -24.74 1.91 21.32
C LEU A 123 -25.42 0.70 21.97
N ARG A 124 -24.69 -0.39 22.25
CA ARG A 124 -25.23 -1.59 22.90
C ARG A 124 -25.37 -1.35 24.41
N LYS A 125 -26.54 -1.68 24.97
CA LYS A 125 -26.88 -1.36 26.37
C LYS A 125 -26.07 -2.11 27.44
N ASN A 126 -25.33 -3.17 27.10
CA ASN A 126 -24.55 -4.00 28.03
C ASN A 126 -23.14 -4.33 27.48
N VAL A 127 -22.43 -3.36 26.92
CA VAL A 127 -21.05 -3.61 26.46
C VAL A 127 -20.12 -3.88 27.64
N GLN A 128 -19.35 -4.96 27.58
CA GLN A 128 -18.23 -5.16 28.51
C GLN A 128 -17.15 -4.11 28.23
N ASN A 129 -16.58 -3.54 29.29
CA ASN A 129 -15.50 -2.58 29.15
C ASN A 129 -14.19 -3.30 28.79
N ARG A 130 -13.50 -2.82 27.75
CA ARG A 130 -12.16 -3.29 27.36
C ARG A 130 -11.35 -2.17 26.76
N ALA A 131 -10.01 -2.26 26.83
CA ALA A 131 -9.13 -1.33 26.14
C ALA A 131 -8.86 -1.84 24.73
N GLU A 132 -8.80 -0.95 23.76
CA GLU A 132 -8.38 -1.26 22.40
C GLU A 132 -7.22 -0.34 22.03
N ILE A 133 -6.04 -0.94 21.85
CA ILE A 133 -4.82 -0.20 21.54
C ILE A 133 -4.54 -0.35 20.06
N PHE A 134 -4.56 0.79 19.39
CA PHE A 134 -4.26 0.90 17.97
C PHE A 134 -2.80 1.29 17.76
N TYR A 135 -2.11 0.68 16.80
CA TYR A 135 -0.78 1.09 16.38
C TYR A 135 -0.71 1.33 14.88
N ASN A 136 0.25 2.11 14.39
CA ASN A 136 0.41 2.33 12.96
C ASN A 136 0.65 0.99 12.23
N ALA A 137 -0.31 0.60 11.38
CA ALA A 137 -0.25 -0.61 10.57
C ALA A 137 1.02 -0.72 9.70
N LEU A 138 1.58 0.43 9.34
CA LEU A 138 2.76 0.56 8.50
C LEU A 138 4.06 0.62 9.32
N ASP A 139 4.03 0.54 10.65
CA ASP A 139 5.21 0.49 11.51
C ASP A 139 5.12 -0.68 12.49
N ARG A 140 5.74 -1.80 12.12
CA ARG A 140 5.86 -2.99 13.00
C ARG A 140 7.03 -2.93 13.98
N GLY A 141 7.74 -1.80 14.04
CA GLY A 141 8.81 -1.54 15.00
C GLY A 141 8.27 -0.88 16.26
N VAL A 142 8.56 0.42 16.39
CA VAL A 142 8.29 1.19 17.61
C VAL A 142 6.78 1.31 17.89
N SER A 143 5.94 1.54 16.89
CA SER A 143 4.48 1.62 17.10
C SER A 143 3.91 0.32 17.67
N TRP A 144 4.34 -0.83 17.15
CA TRP A 144 3.93 -2.14 17.67
C TRP A 144 4.46 -2.38 19.08
N LEU A 145 5.74 -2.08 19.35
CA LEU A 145 6.35 -2.23 20.67
C LEU A 145 5.62 -1.43 21.74
N VAL A 146 5.34 -0.15 21.46
CA VAL A 146 4.58 0.72 22.37
C VAL A 146 3.15 0.24 22.53
N GLY A 147 2.49 -0.13 21.42
CA GLY A 147 1.13 -0.66 21.44
C GLY A 147 1.02 -1.93 22.30
N GLN A 148 1.96 -2.85 22.15
CA GLN A 148 2.03 -4.07 22.96
C GLN A 148 2.23 -3.76 24.44
N ALA A 149 3.18 -2.89 24.77
CA ALA A 149 3.42 -2.48 26.15
C ALA A 149 2.18 -1.81 26.78
N MET A 150 1.44 -1.01 26.00
CA MET A 150 0.17 -0.42 26.43
C MET A 150 -0.89 -1.49 26.64
N ALA A 151 -1.07 -2.41 25.69
CA ALA A 151 -2.06 -3.49 25.80
C ALA A 151 -1.84 -4.32 27.07
N GLU A 152 -0.60 -4.71 27.35
CA GLU A 152 -0.23 -5.43 28.57
C GLU A 152 -0.47 -4.61 29.85
N ALA A 153 -0.16 -3.31 29.83
CA ALA A 153 -0.34 -2.44 30.99
C ALA A 153 -1.82 -2.21 31.35
N PHE A 154 -2.73 -2.29 30.37
CA PHE A 154 -4.17 -2.13 30.59
C PHE A 154 -4.86 -3.40 31.11
N VAL A 155 -4.26 -4.60 30.99
CA VAL A 155 -4.83 -5.87 31.47
C VAL A 155 -5.27 -5.81 32.94
N PRO A 156 -4.45 -5.36 33.91
CA PRO A 156 -4.82 -5.41 35.33
C PRO A 156 -5.94 -4.43 35.75
N ARG A 157 -6.35 -3.51 34.87
CA ARG A 157 -7.22 -2.37 35.24
C ARG A 157 -8.69 -2.56 34.86
N ARG A 158 -9.09 -3.69 34.25
CA ARG A 158 -10.33 -3.74 33.46
C ARG A 158 -11.39 -4.78 33.82
N GLY A 159 -11.23 -5.53 34.91
CA GLY A 159 -12.22 -6.55 35.26
C GLY A 159 -12.17 -7.73 34.27
N ASP A 160 -13.29 -8.06 33.62
CA ASP A 160 -13.52 -9.28 32.83
C ASP A 160 -13.25 -9.16 31.31
N GLY A 161 -12.98 -7.97 30.78
CA GLY A 161 -12.77 -7.74 29.34
C GLY A 161 -11.32 -7.87 28.85
N GLU A 162 -11.12 -8.57 27.73
CA GLU A 162 -9.81 -8.72 27.06
C GLU A 162 -9.34 -7.41 26.41
N THR A 163 -8.08 -7.00 26.67
CA THR A 163 -7.46 -5.84 26.00
C THR A 163 -6.94 -6.25 24.62
N LEU A 164 -7.24 -5.44 23.61
CA LEU A 164 -6.94 -5.76 22.22
C LEU A 164 -5.77 -4.91 21.70
N LEU A 165 -4.82 -5.54 20.99
CA LEU A 165 -3.81 -4.85 20.19
C LEU A 165 -4.16 -4.98 18.72
N ILE A 166 -4.37 -3.84 18.05
CA ILE A 166 -4.90 -3.77 16.69
C ILE A 166 -4.04 -2.76 15.91
N PRO A 167 -3.55 -3.00 14.70
CA PRO A 167 -3.04 -1.95 13.85
C PRO A 167 -4.22 -1.17 13.31
N GLY A 168 -4.17 0.13 13.52
CA GLY A 168 -5.11 1.06 12.94
C GLY A 168 -4.59 1.56 11.60
N GLY A 169 -5.50 1.66 10.63
CA GLY A 169 -5.37 2.61 9.52
C GLY A 169 -6.09 3.93 9.81
N PHE A 170 -6.19 4.34 11.08
CA PHE A 170 -6.65 5.68 11.40
C PHE A 170 -5.81 6.73 10.70
N TYR A 171 -6.44 7.82 10.26
CA TYR A 171 -5.76 8.88 9.53
C TYR A 171 -4.51 9.38 10.29
N VAL A 172 -4.64 9.61 11.60
CA VAL A 172 -3.57 10.08 12.50
C VAL A 172 -2.48 9.04 12.80
N LEU A 173 -2.68 7.78 12.42
CA LEU A 173 -1.68 6.72 12.50
C LEU A 173 -1.04 6.49 11.13
N ARG A 174 -1.86 6.22 10.10
CA ARG A 174 -1.42 5.86 8.74
C ARG A 174 -0.61 6.97 8.07
N ASN A 175 -0.99 8.24 8.28
CA ASN A 175 -0.32 9.38 7.64
C ASN A 175 0.73 10.03 8.55
N ASN A 176 0.97 9.47 9.73
CA ASN A 176 1.92 10.02 10.70
C ASN A 176 3.34 9.62 10.30
N PRO A 177 4.28 10.57 10.17
CA PRO A 177 5.68 10.25 9.91
C PRO A 177 6.40 9.68 11.14
N ALA A 178 5.90 9.95 12.34
CA ALA A 178 6.43 9.39 13.58
C ALA A 178 5.80 8.01 13.89
N PRO A 179 6.48 7.15 14.68
CA PRO A 179 5.84 6.03 15.34
C PRO A 179 4.59 6.50 16.10
N ALA A 180 3.47 5.82 15.89
CA ALA A 180 2.17 6.30 16.33
C ALA A 180 1.30 5.18 16.91
N VAL A 181 0.69 5.47 18.06
CA VAL A 181 -0.32 4.65 18.71
C VAL A 181 -1.56 5.49 19.03
N LEU A 182 -2.72 4.84 19.11
CA LEU A 182 -3.97 5.43 19.55
C LEU A 182 -4.59 4.53 20.60
N THR A 183 -4.96 5.07 21.75
CA THR A 183 -5.55 4.30 22.84
C THR A 183 -7.02 4.58 22.90
N GLU A 184 -7.85 3.57 22.70
CA GLU A 184 -9.23 3.57 23.17
C GLU A 184 -9.21 3.00 24.59
N ALA A 185 -8.92 3.88 25.54
CA ALA A 185 -8.50 3.46 26.87
C ALA A 185 -9.63 2.79 27.62
N GLY A 186 -10.91 3.06 27.29
CA GLY A 186 -12.11 2.31 27.68
C GLY A 186 -13.42 2.88 27.19
N TYR A 187 -14.55 2.23 27.51
CA TYR A 187 -15.85 2.62 27.00
C TYR A 187 -16.50 3.69 27.88
N LEU A 188 -16.50 4.94 27.41
CA LEU A 188 -17.16 6.09 28.06
C LEU A 188 -18.67 5.88 28.24
N SER A 189 -19.28 5.05 27.40
CA SER A 189 -20.70 4.64 27.52
C SER A 189 -20.98 3.76 28.75
N VAL A 190 -19.95 3.21 29.42
CA VAL A 190 -20.09 2.41 30.64
C VAL A 190 -20.04 3.32 31.87
N LYS A 191 -21.10 3.30 32.69
CA LYS A 191 -21.29 4.21 33.83
C LYS A 191 -20.14 4.22 34.85
N THR A 192 -19.52 3.07 35.12
CA THR A 192 -18.39 2.98 36.06
C THR A 192 -17.15 3.67 35.50
N ILE A 193 -16.88 3.47 34.20
CA ILE A 193 -15.76 4.10 33.49
C ILE A 193 -15.95 5.62 33.40
N GLU A 194 -17.15 6.09 33.06
CA GLU A 194 -17.45 7.51 33.08
C GLU A 194 -17.20 8.13 34.47
N ARG A 195 -17.61 7.43 35.55
CA ARG A 195 -17.39 7.88 36.94
C ARG A 195 -15.90 7.95 37.27
N GLU A 196 -15.11 6.97 36.85
CA GLU A 196 -13.66 6.97 37.04
C GLU A 196 -13.01 8.16 36.32
N LEU A 197 -13.37 8.41 35.07
CA LEU A 197 -12.85 9.51 34.25
C LEU A 197 -13.29 10.90 34.74
N LYS A 198 -14.36 10.99 35.54
CA LYS A 198 -14.70 12.22 36.26
C LYS A 198 -13.76 12.50 37.43
N SER A 199 -13.19 11.46 38.05
CA SER A 199 -12.37 11.56 39.26
C SER A 199 -10.88 11.82 38.97
N ALA A 200 -10.22 12.60 39.83
CA ALA A 200 -8.77 12.82 39.73
C ALA A 200 -7.98 11.50 39.86
N LYS A 201 -8.44 10.58 40.72
CA LYS A 201 -7.83 9.26 40.91
C LYS A 201 -7.87 8.44 39.62
N GLY A 202 -9.03 8.34 38.96
CA GLY A 202 -9.18 7.58 37.71
C GLY A 202 -8.33 8.13 36.56
N LEU A 203 -8.31 9.45 36.39
CA LEU A 203 -7.49 10.11 35.37
C LEU A 203 -5.99 9.91 35.60
N THR A 204 -5.53 10.12 36.84
CA THR A 204 -4.12 9.91 37.20
C THR A 204 -3.74 8.44 37.05
N ASN A 205 -4.65 7.54 37.44
CA ASN A 205 -4.50 6.11 37.28
C ASN A 205 -4.23 5.72 35.83
N GLU A 206 -5.08 6.14 34.90
CA GLU A 206 -4.91 5.88 33.48
C GLU A 206 -3.61 6.48 32.92
N ALA A 207 -3.32 7.74 33.26
CA ALA A 207 -2.07 8.39 32.88
C ALA A 207 -0.84 7.61 33.40
N GLN A 208 -0.88 7.06 34.62
CA GLN A 208 0.19 6.19 35.12
C GLN A 208 0.31 4.88 34.34
N THR A 209 -0.80 4.29 33.87
CA THR A 209 -0.75 3.11 32.98
C THR A 209 0.04 3.41 31.72
N LEU A 210 -0.32 4.50 31.04
CA LEU A 210 0.29 4.93 29.79
C LEU A 210 1.76 5.26 30.01
N ARG A 211 2.09 5.98 31.09
CA ARG A 211 3.47 6.27 31.51
C ARG A 211 4.28 4.98 31.69
N MET A 212 3.76 3.99 32.42
CA MET A 212 4.46 2.73 32.66
C MET A 212 4.68 1.94 31.36
N ALA A 213 3.69 1.92 30.46
CA ALA A 213 3.82 1.30 29.14
C ALA A 213 4.91 1.98 28.29
N ILE A 214 4.91 3.32 28.23
CA ILE A 214 5.92 4.09 27.50
C ILE A 214 7.32 3.84 28.09
N ARG A 215 7.47 3.88 29.42
CA ARG A 215 8.73 3.53 30.08
C ARG A 215 9.20 2.11 29.78
N LYS A 216 8.28 1.15 29.70
CA LYS A 216 8.61 -0.23 29.35
C LYS A 216 9.10 -0.33 27.90
N ALA A 217 8.41 0.31 26.97
CA ALA A 217 8.76 0.31 25.55
C ALA A 217 10.12 0.96 25.26
N PHE A 218 10.42 2.06 25.96
CA PHE A 218 11.68 2.80 25.82
C PHE A 218 12.72 2.47 26.90
N LYS A 219 12.58 1.33 27.59
CA LYS A 219 13.53 0.91 28.63
C LYS A 219 14.96 0.77 28.07
N ASN A 220 15.08 0.31 26.83
CA ASN A 220 16.34 0.21 26.11
C ASN A 220 16.36 1.27 24.99
N PRO A 221 17.52 1.89 24.69
CA PRO A 221 17.65 2.81 23.57
C PRO A 221 17.21 2.16 22.25
N LEU A 222 16.50 2.91 21.41
CA LEU A 222 16.08 2.43 20.08
C LEU A 222 17.28 2.23 19.17
N ILE A 223 17.14 1.29 18.22
CA ILE A 223 18.10 1.17 17.12
C ILE A 223 17.87 2.34 16.17
N GLU A 224 18.81 3.26 16.13
CA GLU A 224 18.87 4.30 15.12
C GLU A 224 19.77 3.78 14.01
N ALA A 225 19.17 3.60 12.83
CA ALA A 225 19.88 3.16 11.65
C ALA A 225 19.69 4.18 10.53
N GLU A 226 20.78 4.45 9.81
CA GLU A 226 20.80 5.37 8.69
C GLU A 226 21.33 4.63 7.47
N VAL A 227 20.60 4.74 6.36
CA VAL A 227 21.02 4.18 5.07
C VAL A 227 21.71 5.27 4.26
N PHE A 228 22.96 5.00 3.85
CA PHE A 228 23.73 5.87 2.97
C PHE A 228 23.25 5.74 1.54
N ALA A 229 22.25 6.54 1.19
CA ALA A 229 21.76 6.63 -0.18
C ALA A 229 21.08 7.98 -0.45
N THR A 230 21.12 8.42 -1.71
CA THR A 230 20.23 9.48 -2.18
C THR A 230 18.77 9.03 -2.08
N ARG A 231 17.84 9.97 -1.87
CA ARG A 231 16.40 9.67 -1.76
C ARG A 231 15.62 10.43 -2.84
N PRO A 232 15.02 9.75 -3.85
CA PRO A 232 15.05 8.31 -4.08
C PRO A 232 16.44 7.80 -4.48
N SER A 233 16.69 6.52 -4.19
CA SER A 233 17.95 5.87 -4.58
C SER A 233 17.85 5.34 -5.99
N PHE A 234 18.78 5.73 -6.85
CA PHE A 234 18.85 5.22 -8.22
C PHE A 234 19.81 4.04 -8.28
N VAL A 235 19.36 2.94 -8.89
CA VAL A 235 20.15 1.72 -9.03
C VAL A 235 20.08 1.27 -10.49
N ASN A 236 21.22 1.09 -11.15
CA ASN A 236 21.31 0.63 -12.54
C ASN A 236 21.76 -0.83 -12.65
N THR A 237 21.93 -1.53 -11.53
CA THR A 237 22.26 -2.96 -11.48
C THR A 237 21.08 -3.77 -10.98
N PRO A 238 20.91 -5.03 -11.44
CA PRO A 238 19.83 -5.88 -10.93
C PRO A 238 20.06 -6.29 -9.47
N PHE A 239 21.27 -6.13 -8.96
CA PHE A 239 21.66 -6.31 -7.56
C PHE A 239 21.97 -4.96 -6.93
N ALA A 240 21.02 -4.44 -6.16
CA ALA A 240 21.18 -3.26 -5.35
C ALA A 240 21.98 -3.59 -4.08
N ARG A 241 22.87 -2.68 -3.71
CA ARG A 241 23.62 -2.76 -2.45
C ARG A 241 23.49 -1.42 -1.72
N PHE A 242 23.09 -1.49 -0.47
CA PHE A 242 22.95 -0.33 0.41
C PHE A 242 23.88 -0.50 1.60
N VAL A 243 24.65 0.54 1.91
CA VAL A 243 25.44 0.60 3.14
C VAL A 243 24.61 1.33 4.17
N LEU A 244 24.62 0.84 5.40
CA LEU A 244 23.93 1.50 6.51
C LEU A 244 24.77 1.47 7.78
N THR A 245 24.65 2.51 8.58
CA THR A 245 25.20 2.59 9.95
C THR A 245 24.09 2.49 10.97
N SER A 246 24.42 2.02 12.17
CA SER A 246 23.53 2.12 13.33
C SER A 246 24.25 2.64 14.57
N ASN A 247 23.49 3.10 15.56
CA ASN A 247 24.03 3.49 16.87
C ASN A 247 24.38 2.28 17.77
N GLN A 248 23.86 1.10 17.46
CA GLN A 248 24.08 -0.15 18.22
C GLN A 248 24.05 -1.38 17.29
N PRO A 249 24.62 -2.54 17.71
CA PRO A 249 24.60 -3.75 16.90
C PRO A 249 23.18 -4.20 16.52
N ILE A 250 23.05 -4.69 15.28
CA ILE A 250 21.85 -5.31 14.71
C ILE A 250 22.13 -6.81 14.55
N ASP A 251 21.25 -7.63 15.12
CA ASP A 251 21.30 -9.09 15.03
C ASP A 251 20.46 -9.62 13.86
N ARG A 252 19.35 -8.93 13.54
CA ARG A 252 18.40 -9.36 12.51
C ARG A 252 17.79 -8.15 11.80
N ALA A 253 17.56 -8.28 10.50
CA ALA A 253 16.79 -7.35 9.70
C ALA A 253 15.51 -8.03 9.18
N GLN A 254 14.38 -7.33 9.22
CA GLN A 254 13.17 -7.68 8.50
C GLN A 254 12.95 -6.68 7.38
N ILE A 255 12.88 -7.18 6.15
CA ILE A 255 12.89 -6.35 4.96
C ILE A 255 11.71 -6.73 4.09
N ARG A 256 10.97 -5.73 3.64
CA ARG A 256 9.84 -5.88 2.73
C ARG A 256 10.02 -4.95 1.55
N LEU A 257 9.80 -5.48 0.35
CA LEU A 257 9.74 -4.70 -0.87
C LEU A 257 8.26 -4.43 -1.24
N ASP A 258 7.98 -3.21 -1.69
CA ASP A 258 6.68 -2.82 -2.24
C ASP A 258 6.89 -2.18 -3.63
N PRO A 259 6.26 -2.68 -4.72
CA PRO A 259 5.44 -3.89 -4.76
C PRO A 259 6.24 -5.16 -4.43
N PRO A 260 5.61 -6.19 -3.85
CA PRO A 260 6.29 -7.42 -3.48
C PRO A 260 6.87 -8.13 -4.72
N GLN A 261 8.09 -8.63 -4.58
CA GLN A 261 8.79 -9.42 -5.59
C GLN A 261 9.23 -10.75 -4.99
N ASN A 262 9.46 -11.74 -5.83
CA ASN A 262 10.06 -13.01 -5.41
C ASN A 262 11.59 -12.85 -5.26
N VAL A 263 12.00 -12.00 -4.31
CA VAL A 263 13.38 -11.62 -4.03
C VAL A 263 13.56 -11.53 -2.53
N ASP A 264 14.64 -12.12 -2.03
CA ASP A 264 15.06 -11.99 -0.63
C ASP A 264 16.17 -10.96 -0.50
N PHE A 265 16.41 -10.52 0.73
CA PHE A 265 17.50 -9.62 1.05
C PHE A 265 18.42 -10.27 2.08
N ALA A 266 19.71 -10.19 1.82
CA ALA A 266 20.75 -10.53 2.75
C ALA A 266 21.27 -9.27 3.45
N PHE A 267 21.71 -9.47 4.67
CA PHE A 267 22.15 -8.42 5.58
C PHE A 267 23.41 -8.91 6.28
N GLU A 268 24.53 -8.22 6.04
CA GLU A 268 25.84 -8.65 6.50
C GLU A 268 26.56 -7.50 7.21
N ARG A 269 27.21 -7.82 8.33
CA ARG A 269 28.08 -6.89 9.04
C ARG A 269 29.42 -6.81 8.32
N LEU A 270 29.92 -5.60 8.09
CA LEU A 270 31.23 -5.44 7.44
C LEU A 270 32.38 -5.82 8.40
N PRO A 271 33.45 -6.45 7.88
CA PRO A 271 34.50 -7.09 8.70
C PRO A 271 35.37 -6.11 9.50
N PHE A 272 35.41 -4.82 9.15
CA PHE A 272 36.25 -3.82 9.83
C PHE A 272 35.65 -3.26 11.13
N GLY A 273 34.79 -4.03 11.80
CA GLY A 273 34.43 -3.83 13.21
C GLY A 273 33.68 -2.53 13.51
N GLY A 274 32.37 -2.52 13.27
CA GLY A 274 31.52 -1.41 13.67
C GLY A 274 30.04 -1.76 13.60
N THR A 275 29.19 -0.76 13.72
CA THR A 275 27.74 -0.81 13.48
C THR A 275 27.42 -0.52 12.01
N VAL A 276 28.28 -0.95 11.09
CA VAL A 276 28.15 -0.76 9.65
C VAL A 276 27.78 -2.07 8.99
N TYR A 277 26.76 -2.02 8.14
CA TYR A 277 26.16 -3.17 7.50
C TYR A 277 25.98 -2.94 6.01
N THR A 278 25.98 -4.03 5.26
CA THR A 278 25.60 -4.06 3.86
C THR A 278 24.29 -4.82 3.72
N LEU A 279 23.35 -4.19 3.03
CA LEU A 279 22.09 -4.76 2.65
C LEU A 279 22.04 -4.95 1.14
N TYR A 280 21.69 -6.15 0.67
CA TYR A 280 21.61 -6.43 -0.76
C TYR A 280 20.55 -7.48 -1.07
N ASN A 281 19.98 -7.41 -2.27
CA ASN A 281 19.07 -8.45 -2.74
C ASN A 281 19.83 -9.70 -3.20
N THR A 282 19.29 -10.88 -2.92
CA THR A 282 19.90 -12.18 -3.26
C THR A 282 19.54 -12.65 -4.68
N ARG A 283 18.50 -12.06 -5.27
CA ARG A 283 17.99 -12.38 -6.61
C ARG A 283 17.80 -11.10 -7.41
N PRO A 284 18.01 -11.12 -8.74
CA PRO A 284 18.01 -9.91 -9.55
C PRO A 284 16.63 -9.24 -9.57
N LEU A 285 16.56 -7.97 -9.23
CA LEU A 285 15.35 -7.17 -9.35
C LEU A 285 15.18 -6.66 -10.80
N PRO A 286 13.95 -6.57 -11.33
CA PRO A 286 13.69 -5.89 -12.60
C PRO A 286 13.73 -4.37 -12.45
N SER A 287 13.77 -3.64 -13.57
CA SER A 287 13.56 -2.19 -13.54
C SER A 287 12.18 -1.87 -12.97
N GLY A 288 12.09 -0.80 -12.20
CA GLY A 288 10.84 -0.38 -11.57
C GLY A 288 11.05 0.53 -10.38
N ASN A 289 9.95 1.09 -9.89
CA ASN A 289 9.93 1.85 -8.65
C ASN A 289 9.52 0.93 -7.52
N TYR A 290 10.30 0.92 -6.45
CA TYR A 290 10.03 0.15 -5.26
C TYR A 290 10.20 0.99 -4.00
N THR A 291 9.62 0.52 -2.90
CA THR A 291 9.94 1.01 -1.56
C THR A 291 10.45 -0.15 -0.74
N LEU A 292 11.68 -0.01 -0.24
CA LEU A 292 12.26 -0.94 0.72
C LEU A 292 11.88 -0.52 2.13
N SER A 293 11.08 -1.33 2.82
CA SER A 293 10.71 -1.13 4.21
C SER A 293 11.59 -2.03 5.09
N MET A 294 12.32 -1.44 6.02
CA MET A 294 13.31 -2.11 6.84
C MET A 294 13.02 -1.91 8.32
N LEU A 295 13.13 -3.00 9.08
CA LEU A 295 13.12 -3.02 10.53
C LEU A 295 14.35 -3.78 11.01
N PHE A 296 15.07 -3.20 11.94
CA PHE A 296 16.28 -3.79 12.52
C PHE A 296 16.01 -4.17 13.97
N PHE A 297 16.57 -5.30 14.38
CA PHE A 297 16.37 -5.87 15.70
C PHE A 297 17.72 -6.28 16.29
N ASN A 298 17.81 -6.16 17.60
CA ASN A 298 18.78 -6.90 18.39
C ASN A 298 18.06 -7.57 19.59
N ARG A 299 18.80 -8.25 20.46
CA ARG A 299 18.24 -8.92 21.64
C ARG A 299 17.42 -8.02 22.56
N GLN A 300 17.63 -6.71 22.54
CA GLN A 300 17.09 -5.76 23.53
C GLN A 300 16.18 -4.68 22.93
N SER A 301 16.26 -4.43 21.63
CA SER A 301 15.66 -3.25 21.00
C SER A 301 15.32 -3.46 19.52
N VAL A 302 14.57 -2.50 18.98
CA VAL A 302 14.07 -2.46 17.61
C VAL A 302 14.27 -1.06 17.03
N SER A 303 14.40 -0.95 15.71
CA SER A 303 14.41 0.33 15.01
C SER A 303 13.00 0.83 14.71
N ARG A 304 12.91 2.10 14.33
CA ARG A 304 11.75 2.59 13.55
C ARG A 304 11.72 1.88 12.20
N GLN A 305 10.54 1.79 11.60
CA GLN A 305 10.44 1.34 10.21
C GLN A 305 11.04 2.37 9.26
N ILE A 306 12.13 2.01 8.59
CA ILE A 306 12.79 2.87 7.60
C ILE A 306 12.22 2.51 6.23
N ARG A 307 11.72 3.52 5.51
CA ARG A 307 11.21 3.37 4.14
C ARG A 307 12.16 4.07 3.17
N LEU A 308 12.80 3.30 2.31
CA LEU A 308 13.70 3.80 1.28
C LEU A 308 13.04 3.62 -0.09
N PRO A 309 12.56 4.70 -0.74
CA PRO A 309 12.16 4.63 -2.14
C PRO A 309 13.39 4.39 -3.01
N ILE A 310 13.32 3.37 -3.86
CA ILE A 310 14.36 2.98 -4.80
C ILE A 310 13.79 2.92 -6.21
N THR A 311 14.52 3.47 -7.17
CA THR A 311 14.18 3.43 -8.59
C THR A 311 15.28 2.64 -9.29
N LEU A 312 14.90 1.46 -9.80
CA LEU A 312 15.78 0.61 -10.58
C LEU A 312 15.60 0.91 -12.06
N GLU A 313 16.66 1.39 -12.70
CA GLU A 313 16.73 1.65 -14.13
C GLU A 313 17.85 0.82 -14.75
N LEU A 314 17.52 -0.43 -15.07
CA LEU A 314 18.49 -1.31 -15.70
C LEU A 314 18.78 -0.84 -17.14
N PRO A 315 20.04 -1.00 -17.60
CA PRO A 315 20.42 -0.75 -18.99
C PRO A 315 19.51 -1.50 -19.96
N LEU A 316 19.25 -0.86 -21.09
CA LEU A 316 18.48 -1.44 -22.18
C LEU A 316 19.41 -2.33 -22.99
N LYS A 317 19.07 -3.61 -23.10
CA LYS A 317 19.90 -4.57 -23.84
C LYS A 317 19.01 -5.67 -24.40
N ASP A 318 19.36 -6.19 -25.56
CA ASP A 318 18.65 -7.28 -26.22
C ASP A 318 17.16 -6.97 -26.48
N SER A 319 16.83 -5.69 -26.74
CA SER A 319 15.45 -5.30 -27.04
C SER A 319 15.02 -5.85 -28.40
N VAL A 320 13.74 -6.17 -28.53
CA VAL A 320 13.24 -6.90 -29.71
C VAL A 320 12.22 -6.09 -30.49
N LEU A 321 12.34 -6.16 -31.81
CA LEU A 321 11.34 -5.68 -32.75
C LEU A 321 10.56 -6.86 -33.32
N LEU A 322 9.24 -6.85 -33.12
CA LEU A 322 8.34 -7.90 -33.57
C LEU A 322 7.41 -7.33 -34.63
N PRO A 323 7.59 -7.66 -35.93
CA PRO A 323 6.68 -7.23 -36.96
C PRO A 323 5.33 -7.94 -36.84
N ILE A 324 4.25 -7.26 -37.20
CA ILE A 324 2.90 -7.85 -37.10
C ILE A 324 2.70 -9.02 -38.09
N LEU A 325 3.44 -9.01 -39.19
CA LEU A 325 3.51 -10.04 -40.22
C LEU A 325 4.98 -10.47 -40.40
N PRO A 326 5.26 -11.73 -40.78
CA PRO A 326 6.62 -12.22 -40.95
C PRO A 326 7.40 -11.52 -42.06
N SER A 327 6.71 -10.87 -43.00
CA SER A 327 7.29 -10.07 -44.08
C SER A 327 6.39 -8.88 -44.41
N ILE A 328 7.00 -7.80 -44.91
CA ILE A 328 6.27 -6.70 -45.55
C ILE A 328 5.73 -7.20 -46.89
N PRO A 329 4.41 -7.15 -47.14
CA PRO A 329 3.86 -7.48 -48.45
C PRO A 329 4.35 -6.49 -49.51
N ARG A 330 4.94 -7.01 -50.60
CA ARG A 330 5.42 -6.18 -51.72
C ARG A 330 4.30 -5.33 -52.29
N GLY A 331 4.59 -4.06 -52.57
CA GLY A 331 3.62 -3.09 -53.11
C GLY A 331 2.68 -2.49 -52.08
N MET A 332 2.80 -2.85 -50.80
CA MET A 332 2.00 -2.25 -49.72
C MET A 332 2.38 -0.79 -49.49
N THR A 333 1.40 0.10 -49.47
CA THR A 333 1.56 1.51 -49.10
C THR A 333 0.96 1.81 -47.73
N GLY A 334 1.47 2.84 -47.05
CA GLY A 334 0.97 3.33 -45.75
C GLY A 334 1.62 2.62 -44.56
N ASP A 335 1.00 2.70 -43.38
CA ASP A 335 1.65 2.28 -42.13
C ASP A 335 1.72 0.76 -41.95
N PHE A 336 2.90 0.24 -41.59
CA PHE A 336 3.14 -1.14 -41.19
C PHE A 336 3.58 -1.21 -39.72
N PRO A 337 2.79 -1.83 -38.83
CA PRO A 337 3.05 -1.77 -37.40
C PRO A 337 4.10 -2.80 -36.96
N LEU A 338 5.07 -2.33 -36.18
CA LEU A 338 6.04 -3.14 -35.44
C LEU A 338 5.84 -2.92 -33.96
N THR A 339 6.02 -3.98 -33.17
CA THR A 339 6.07 -3.87 -31.72
C THR A 339 7.52 -3.84 -31.25
N LEU A 340 7.93 -2.74 -30.62
CA LEU A 340 9.14 -2.70 -29.81
C LEU A 340 8.83 -3.23 -28.41
N VAL A 341 9.64 -4.16 -27.94
CA VAL A 341 9.64 -4.60 -26.53
C VAL A 341 11.03 -4.32 -25.96
N LEU A 342 11.10 -3.38 -25.03
CA LEU A 342 12.33 -3.09 -24.30
C LEU A 342 12.71 -4.28 -23.43
N LYS A 343 13.98 -4.62 -23.47
CA LYS A 343 14.57 -5.68 -22.67
C LYS A 343 15.73 -5.14 -21.83
N ASP A 344 15.98 -5.82 -20.71
CA ASP A 344 17.21 -5.66 -19.94
C ASP A 344 18.24 -6.75 -20.33
N GLY A 345 19.47 -6.62 -19.84
CA GLY A 345 20.53 -7.61 -20.09
C GLY A 345 20.29 -9.01 -19.51
N LEU A 346 19.15 -9.25 -18.86
CA LEU A 346 18.69 -10.58 -18.43
C LEU A 346 17.51 -11.08 -19.29
N GLY A 347 17.21 -10.41 -20.42
CA GLY A 347 16.13 -10.76 -21.35
C GLY A 347 14.72 -10.49 -20.83
N ARG A 348 14.58 -9.79 -19.69
CA ARG A 348 13.29 -9.46 -19.08
C ARG A 348 12.73 -8.20 -19.70
N VAL A 349 11.40 -8.04 -19.69
CA VAL A 349 10.78 -6.79 -20.15
C VAL A 349 11.21 -5.65 -19.23
N ASN A 350 11.70 -4.55 -19.81
CA ASN A 350 12.14 -3.37 -19.09
C ASN A 350 11.03 -2.30 -19.12
N PRO A 351 10.25 -2.09 -18.04
CA PRO A 351 9.06 -1.23 -18.02
C PRO A 351 9.34 0.28 -18.06
N ARG A 352 10.55 0.70 -18.46
CA ARG A 352 10.91 2.12 -18.56
C ARG A 352 10.14 2.81 -19.71
N ILE A 353 9.71 4.03 -19.46
CA ILE A 353 9.20 4.97 -20.47
C ILE A 353 10.42 5.67 -21.07
N VAL A 354 10.74 5.34 -22.32
CA VAL A 354 11.97 5.76 -23.00
C VAL A 354 11.59 6.37 -24.34
N ARG A 355 12.19 7.53 -24.64
CA ARG A 355 12.15 8.12 -25.97
C ARG A 355 13.19 7.46 -26.86
N PHE A 356 12.79 7.08 -28.05
CA PHE A 356 13.64 6.42 -29.03
C PHE A 356 13.36 6.96 -30.43
N THR A 357 14.24 6.62 -31.35
CA THR A 357 14.18 6.95 -32.76
C THR A 357 14.37 5.68 -33.56
N VAL A 358 13.55 5.48 -34.57
CA VAL A 358 13.64 4.36 -35.50
C VAL A 358 14.24 4.87 -36.81
N GLN A 359 15.30 4.22 -37.27
CA GLN A 359 15.88 4.45 -38.58
C GLN A 359 15.24 3.49 -39.58
N TRP A 360 14.62 4.04 -40.63
CA TRP A 360 13.90 3.30 -41.65
C TRP A 360 14.02 4.00 -43.00
N ASN A 361 14.70 3.40 -43.99
CA ASN A 361 14.81 3.94 -45.35
C ASN A 361 15.21 5.44 -45.41
N GLY A 362 16.18 5.83 -44.59
CA GLY A 362 16.66 7.22 -44.48
C GLY A 362 15.74 8.16 -43.67
N LEU A 363 14.60 7.66 -43.18
CA LEU A 363 13.72 8.36 -42.26
C LEU A 363 14.08 8.08 -40.81
N SER A 364 13.87 9.10 -39.99
CA SER A 364 14.08 9.09 -38.54
C SER A 364 12.71 9.29 -37.87
N ILE A 365 12.17 8.21 -37.29
CA ILE A 365 10.80 8.19 -36.76
C ILE A 365 10.86 8.18 -35.23
N PRO A 366 10.40 9.24 -34.55
CA PRO A 366 10.42 9.30 -33.10
C PRO A 366 9.35 8.39 -32.49
N GLY A 367 9.64 7.83 -31.33
CA GLY A 367 8.72 7.00 -30.56
C GLY A 367 8.94 7.14 -29.06
N ILE A 368 7.95 6.69 -28.29
CA ILE A 368 8.02 6.61 -26.84
C ILE A 368 7.40 5.31 -26.36
N THR A 369 8.07 4.62 -25.44
CA THR A 369 7.52 3.41 -24.81
C THR A 369 6.55 3.75 -23.70
N ARG A 370 5.64 2.83 -23.40
CA ARG A 370 4.70 2.94 -22.29
C ARG A 370 5.32 2.35 -21.00
N ALA A 371 4.58 2.47 -19.90
CA ALA A 371 4.96 1.91 -18.59
C ALA A 371 5.07 0.37 -18.55
N ASP A 372 4.73 -0.33 -19.63
CA ASP A 372 4.96 -1.77 -19.77
C ASP A 372 6.20 -2.10 -20.63
N GLY A 373 7.00 -1.09 -20.99
CA GLY A 373 8.24 -1.25 -21.75
C GLY A 373 8.01 -1.51 -23.23
N LYS A 374 6.83 -1.19 -23.77
CA LYS A 374 6.49 -1.49 -25.16
C LYS A 374 6.04 -0.24 -25.92
N ALA A 375 6.23 -0.28 -27.24
CA ALA A 375 5.69 0.71 -28.16
C ALA A 375 5.24 0.05 -29.46
N VAL A 376 4.27 0.66 -30.13
CA VAL A 376 4.01 0.39 -31.55
C VAL A 376 4.71 1.45 -32.37
N ILE A 377 5.47 0.99 -33.35
CA ILE A 377 6.13 1.81 -34.37
C ILE A 377 5.32 1.64 -35.65
N GLN A 378 4.95 2.74 -36.29
CA GLN A 378 4.38 2.71 -37.63
C GLN A 378 5.50 2.98 -38.64
N LEU A 379 5.85 1.97 -39.44
CA LEU A 379 6.76 2.17 -40.55
C LEU A 379 5.97 2.69 -41.77
N PRO A 380 6.28 3.88 -42.29
CA PRO A 380 5.64 4.36 -43.52
C PRO A 380 6.19 3.56 -44.70
N LEU A 381 5.30 2.85 -45.40
CA LEU A 381 5.63 2.13 -46.62
C LEU A 381 5.25 2.93 -47.85
N THR A 382 6.14 2.95 -48.83
CA THR A 382 6.00 3.63 -50.12
C THR A 382 5.47 2.72 -51.22
N GLY A 383 5.45 1.41 -51.00
CA GLY A 383 5.14 0.38 -51.98
C GLY A 383 6.31 0.02 -52.88
N LYS A 384 7.47 0.68 -52.72
CA LYS A 384 8.69 0.46 -53.49
C LYS A 384 9.75 -0.33 -52.73
N GLU A 385 9.45 -0.76 -51.51
CA GLU A 385 10.33 -1.61 -50.72
C GLU A 385 10.58 -2.93 -51.48
N ASP A 386 11.85 -3.32 -51.60
CA ASP A 386 12.25 -4.60 -52.20
C ASP A 386 13.46 -5.18 -51.48
N GLY A 387 13.56 -6.51 -51.47
CA GLY A 387 14.54 -7.22 -50.65
C GLY A 387 14.36 -7.02 -49.13
N PRO A 388 15.22 -7.61 -48.30
CA PRO A 388 15.17 -7.44 -46.85
C PRO A 388 15.44 -5.99 -46.44
N GLN A 389 14.58 -5.43 -45.60
CA GLN A 389 14.67 -4.06 -45.11
C GLN A 389 15.17 -4.04 -43.68
N GLU A 390 16.14 -3.19 -43.38
CA GLU A 390 16.70 -3.07 -42.04
C GLU A 390 15.95 -2.02 -41.21
N VAL A 391 15.68 -2.34 -39.96
CA VAL A 391 15.09 -1.43 -38.98
C VAL A 391 16.00 -1.38 -37.76
N VAL A 392 16.48 -0.18 -37.43
CA VAL A 392 17.35 0.06 -36.27
C VAL A 392 16.65 1.00 -35.30
N VAL A 393 16.68 0.69 -34.00
CA VAL A 393 16.13 1.52 -32.94
C VAL A 393 17.23 2.03 -32.05
N VAL A 394 17.30 3.35 -31.91
CA VAL A 394 18.27 4.06 -31.09
C VAL A 394 17.54 4.90 -30.05
N THR A 395 18.01 4.90 -28.81
CA THR A 395 17.40 5.72 -27.74
C THR A 395 17.90 7.17 -27.78
N ALA A 396 17.28 8.05 -26.99
CA ALA A 396 17.83 9.39 -26.73
C ALA A 396 19.21 9.36 -26.01
N GLU A 397 19.57 8.23 -25.40
CA GLU A 397 20.88 7.99 -24.79
C GLU A 397 21.96 7.64 -25.85
N GLY A 398 21.59 7.60 -27.14
CA GLY A 398 22.50 7.33 -28.25
C GLY A 398 22.84 5.86 -28.44
N GLU A 399 22.23 4.96 -27.68
CA GLU A 399 22.49 3.52 -27.76
C GLU A 399 21.55 2.84 -28.75
N GLU A 400 22.11 1.98 -29.61
CA GLU A 400 21.33 1.02 -30.40
C GLU A 400 20.81 -0.07 -29.46
N ILE A 401 19.48 -0.13 -29.32
CA ILE A 401 18.82 -1.07 -28.40
C ILE A 401 18.17 -2.26 -29.11
N ALA A 402 17.88 -2.11 -30.40
CA ALA A 402 17.29 -3.17 -31.22
C ALA A 402 17.64 -2.97 -32.70
N ARG A 403 17.87 -4.09 -33.39
CA ARG A 403 18.03 -4.16 -34.85
C ARG A 403 17.29 -5.38 -35.35
N THR A 404 16.57 -5.24 -36.46
CA THR A 404 15.93 -6.38 -37.12
C THR A 404 15.92 -6.19 -38.63
N THR A 405 15.95 -7.29 -39.37
CA THR A 405 15.77 -7.30 -40.82
C THR A 405 14.41 -7.91 -41.13
N ILE A 406 13.57 -7.17 -41.87
CA ILE A 406 12.24 -7.61 -42.26
C ILE A 406 12.24 -7.92 -43.74
N ALA A 407 11.91 -9.16 -44.10
CA ALA A 407 11.81 -9.56 -45.49
C ALA A 407 10.67 -8.79 -46.20
N VAL A 408 10.89 -8.40 -47.46
CA VAL A 408 9.81 -8.00 -48.36
C VAL A 408 9.50 -9.19 -49.26
N ALA A 409 8.24 -9.60 -49.29
CA ALA A 409 7.82 -10.77 -50.06
C ALA A 409 6.54 -10.49 -50.84
N ALA A 410 6.38 -11.15 -51.98
CA ALA A 410 5.08 -11.19 -52.64
C ALA A 410 4.07 -11.82 -51.67
N PRO A 411 2.86 -11.25 -51.54
CA PRO A 411 1.82 -11.83 -50.71
C PRO A 411 1.56 -13.27 -51.16
N ARG A 412 1.68 -14.24 -50.25
CA ARG A 412 1.42 -15.67 -50.51
C ARG A 412 -0.08 -15.98 -50.68
N GLY A 413 -0.93 -14.97 -50.54
CA GLY A 413 -2.38 -15.03 -50.54
C GLY A 413 -2.93 -13.65 -50.17
N HIS A 414 -4.00 -13.62 -49.39
CA HIS A 414 -4.56 -12.38 -48.84
C HIS A 414 -4.28 -12.30 -47.34
N ALA A 415 -4.08 -11.09 -46.84
CA ALA A 415 -3.89 -10.83 -45.42
C ALA A 415 -4.91 -9.82 -44.90
N VAL A 416 -5.31 -9.96 -43.64
CA VAL A 416 -6.01 -8.90 -42.90
C VAL A 416 -5.04 -8.33 -41.88
N LEU A 417 -4.83 -7.01 -41.93
CA LEU A 417 -4.20 -6.25 -40.85
C LEU A 417 -5.29 -5.52 -40.07
N GLY A 418 -5.60 -6.06 -38.89
CA GLY A 418 -6.64 -5.56 -38.01
C GLY A 418 -6.09 -4.74 -36.84
N GLN A 419 -6.89 -3.80 -36.35
CA GLN A 419 -6.63 -3.10 -35.09
C GLN A 419 -7.91 -3.00 -34.27
N LEU A 420 -7.85 -3.45 -33.02
CA LEU A 420 -8.93 -3.39 -32.04
C LEU A 420 -8.70 -2.27 -31.03
N LEU A 421 -9.66 -1.37 -30.90
CA LEU A 421 -9.56 -0.14 -30.11
C LEU A 421 -10.71 -0.07 -29.09
N CYS A 422 -10.40 0.50 -27.93
CA CYS A 422 -11.39 0.98 -26.97
C CYS A 422 -12.08 2.23 -27.55
N GLY A 423 -13.41 2.27 -27.56
CA GLY A 423 -14.14 3.45 -28.05
C GLY A 423 -13.97 4.69 -27.17
N ALA A 424 -14.00 4.52 -25.85
CA ALA A 424 -13.86 5.63 -24.90
C ALA A 424 -12.46 6.28 -24.88
N THR A 425 -11.38 5.52 -25.13
CA THR A 425 -9.99 6.02 -24.98
C THR A 425 -9.18 5.98 -26.27
N HIS A 426 -9.70 5.35 -27.32
CA HIS A 426 -8.98 5.00 -28.55
C HIS A 426 -7.70 4.18 -28.33
N ALA A 427 -7.47 3.66 -27.11
CA ALA A 427 -6.34 2.80 -26.82
C ALA A 427 -6.55 1.41 -27.41
N GLY A 428 -5.48 0.81 -27.93
CA GLY A 428 -5.51 -0.54 -28.46
C GLY A 428 -5.79 -1.59 -27.38
N LEU A 429 -6.71 -2.51 -27.65
CA LEU A 429 -7.05 -3.62 -26.76
C LEU A 429 -6.14 -4.82 -27.04
N GLU A 430 -5.19 -5.06 -26.14
CA GLU A 430 -4.20 -6.14 -26.25
C GLU A 430 -4.71 -7.46 -25.69
N LYS A 431 -4.13 -8.58 -26.15
CA LYS A 431 -4.49 -9.96 -25.73
C LYS A 431 -5.96 -10.33 -25.98
N ALA A 432 -6.67 -9.56 -26.80
CA ALA A 432 -7.99 -9.93 -27.28
C ALA A 432 -7.84 -11.15 -28.19
N ARG A 433 -8.69 -12.16 -28.01
CA ARG A 433 -8.74 -13.29 -28.94
C ARG A 433 -9.51 -12.85 -30.18
N VAL A 434 -8.97 -13.16 -31.34
CA VAL A 434 -9.58 -12.89 -32.64
C VAL A 434 -9.77 -14.22 -33.35
N LEU A 435 -11.02 -14.60 -33.56
CA LEU A 435 -11.38 -15.79 -34.31
C LEU A 435 -11.68 -15.37 -35.75
N VAL A 436 -10.89 -15.88 -36.68
CA VAL A 436 -11.03 -15.62 -38.11
C VAL A 436 -11.64 -16.83 -38.79
N ALA A 437 -12.75 -16.61 -39.52
CA ALA A 437 -13.53 -17.65 -40.20
C ALA A 437 -13.91 -18.85 -39.31
N GLY A 438 -14.03 -18.64 -38.00
CA GLY A 438 -14.38 -19.68 -37.01
C GLY A 438 -13.34 -20.80 -36.80
N ARG A 439 -12.16 -20.71 -37.42
CA ARG A 439 -11.16 -21.81 -37.43
C ARG A 439 -9.85 -21.45 -36.76
N HIS A 440 -9.40 -20.20 -36.89
CA HIS A 440 -8.10 -19.77 -36.41
C HIS A 440 -8.25 -18.73 -35.31
N THR A 441 -7.55 -18.94 -34.19
CA THR A 441 -7.49 -17.98 -33.09
C THR A 441 -6.13 -17.32 -33.08
N ILE A 442 -6.11 -15.99 -33.20
CA ILE A 442 -4.93 -15.15 -32.98
C ILE A 442 -5.18 -14.22 -31.79
N GLN A 443 -4.14 -13.59 -31.25
CA GLN A 443 -4.26 -12.60 -30.19
C GLN A 443 -3.81 -11.23 -30.67
N THR A 444 -4.49 -10.18 -30.22
CA THR A 444 -4.02 -8.83 -30.47
C THR A 444 -2.73 -8.54 -29.71
N THR A 445 -1.79 -7.89 -30.38
CA THR A 445 -0.51 -7.44 -29.85
C THR A 445 -0.63 -6.02 -29.28
N VAL A 446 0.52 -5.41 -28.98
CA VAL A 446 0.60 -4.03 -28.48
C VAL A 446 -0.15 -3.08 -29.40
N GLY A 447 -0.91 -2.15 -28.82
CA GLY A 447 -1.74 -1.22 -29.60
C GLY A 447 -2.95 -1.85 -30.29
N GLY A 448 -3.30 -3.08 -29.93
CA GLY A 448 -4.51 -3.77 -30.38
C GLY A 448 -4.40 -4.35 -31.79
N TYR A 449 -3.21 -4.40 -32.37
CA TYR A 449 -3.00 -4.91 -33.72
C TYR A 449 -3.10 -6.44 -33.79
N PHE A 450 -3.53 -6.96 -34.92
CA PHE A 450 -3.46 -8.38 -35.25
C PHE A 450 -3.29 -8.55 -36.76
N ALA A 451 -2.74 -9.67 -37.19
CA ALA A 451 -2.73 -10.01 -38.60
C ALA A 451 -3.03 -11.49 -38.84
N TYR A 452 -3.61 -11.78 -39.99
CA TYR A 452 -3.92 -13.14 -40.41
C TYR A 452 -3.78 -13.27 -41.93
N GLU A 453 -3.00 -14.26 -42.37
CA GLU A 453 -2.83 -14.60 -43.78
C GLU A 453 -3.71 -15.80 -44.16
N PHE A 454 -4.25 -15.79 -45.36
CA PHE A 454 -5.12 -16.85 -45.88
C PHE A 454 -4.95 -17.05 -47.40
N PRO A 455 -5.15 -18.26 -47.91
CA PRO A 455 -4.71 -18.64 -49.26
C PRO A 455 -5.59 -18.14 -50.42
N ALA A 456 -6.82 -17.64 -50.18
CA ALA A 456 -7.76 -17.26 -51.24
C ALA A 456 -8.70 -16.10 -50.85
N ILE A 457 -9.20 -15.32 -51.82
CA ILE A 457 -10.14 -14.21 -51.60
C ILE A 457 -11.42 -14.71 -50.90
N PHE A 458 -11.75 -14.15 -49.73
CA PHE A 458 -13.05 -14.34 -49.10
C PHE A 458 -13.93 -13.11 -49.33
N ARG A 459 -15.04 -13.25 -50.06
CA ARG A 459 -15.98 -12.14 -50.30
C ARG A 459 -16.53 -11.55 -48.99
N ASN A 460 -16.80 -12.41 -48.00
CA ASN A 460 -17.21 -12.02 -46.65
C ASN A 460 -16.45 -12.88 -45.64
N LEU A 461 -15.57 -12.26 -44.85
CA LEU A 461 -14.80 -12.90 -43.80
C LEU A 461 -15.37 -12.51 -42.43
N ALA A 462 -15.90 -13.47 -41.69
CA ALA A 462 -16.33 -13.27 -40.31
C ALA A 462 -15.11 -13.16 -39.39
N ILE A 463 -15.05 -12.06 -38.63
CA ILE A 463 -14.09 -11.83 -37.56
C ILE A 463 -14.87 -11.70 -36.25
N LYS A 464 -14.69 -12.69 -35.38
CA LYS A 464 -15.21 -12.67 -34.02
C LYS A 464 -14.13 -12.19 -33.06
N LEU A 465 -14.36 -11.05 -32.42
CA LEU A 465 -13.48 -10.40 -31.47
C LEU A 465 -13.96 -10.74 -30.05
N GLN A 466 -13.06 -11.26 -29.23
CA GLN A 466 -13.26 -11.51 -27.81
C GLN A 466 -12.24 -10.67 -27.04
N PRO A 467 -12.55 -9.40 -26.73
CA PRO A 467 -11.63 -8.53 -26.03
C PRO A 467 -11.45 -8.95 -24.55
N PRO A 468 -10.50 -8.34 -23.83
CA PRO A 468 -10.33 -8.56 -22.40
C PRO A 468 -11.60 -8.24 -21.59
N ALA A 469 -11.61 -8.73 -20.35
CA ALA A 469 -12.62 -8.38 -19.34
C ALA A 469 -12.92 -6.88 -19.31
N GLY A 470 -14.20 -6.52 -19.31
CA GLY A 470 -14.67 -5.13 -19.41
C GLY A 470 -15.24 -4.72 -20.75
N TYR A 471 -15.18 -5.58 -21.78
CA TYR A 471 -15.66 -5.30 -23.13
C TYR A 471 -16.55 -6.44 -23.64
N PRO A 472 -17.57 -6.15 -24.48
CA PRO A 472 -18.41 -7.17 -25.10
C PRO A 472 -17.66 -7.94 -26.21
N GLU A 473 -18.07 -9.19 -26.44
CA GLU A 473 -17.71 -9.89 -27.68
C GLU A 473 -18.41 -9.21 -28.87
N VAL A 474 -17.72 -9.08 -29.99
CA VAL A 474 -18.24 -8.44 -31.20
C VAL A 474 -17.91 -9.28 -32.41
N GLU A 475 -18.89 -9.52 -33.27
CA GLU A 475 -18.68 -10.11 -34.59
C GLU A 475 -18.83 -9.05 -35.68
N ARG A 476 -17.91 -9.07 -36.63
CA ARG A 476 -17.87 -8.15 -37.77
C ARG A 476 -17.49 -8.90 -39.03
N TRP A 477 -18.08 -8.48 -40.14
CA TRP A 477 -17.77 -9.01 -41.46
C TRP A 477 -16.86 -8.04 -42.19
N ILE A 478 -15.76 -8.55 -42.75
CA ILE A 478 -14.89 -7.80 -43.65
C ILE A 478 -15.06 -8.32 -45.06
N ARG A 479 -15.13 -7.41 -46.02
CA ARG A 479 -15.05 -7.74 -47.44
C ARG A 479 -13.60 -7.63 -47.87
N SER A 480 -13.02 -8.69 -48.43
CA SER A 480 -11.76 -8.58 -49.15
C SER A 480 -12.07 -8.12 -50.58
N THR A 481 -11.49 -6.99 -50.99
CA THR A 481 -11.77 -6.30 -52.27
C THR A 481 -10.92 -6.80 -53.44
N GLY A 482 -10.31 -7.97 -53.31
CA GLY A 482 -9.31 -8.49 -54.26
C GLY A 482 -7.90 -7.96 -54.04
N GLU A 483 -7.71 -6.96 -53.17
CA GLU A 483 -6.39 -6.50 -52.75
C GLU A 483 -5.67 -7.55 -51.87
N PRO A 484 -4.34 -7.71 -52.01
CA PRO A 484 -3.58 -8.69 -51.23
C PRO A 484 -3.54 -8.40 -49.72
N LEU A 485 -3.80 -7.17 -49.28
CA LEU A 485 -3.86 -6.80 -47.87
C LEU A 485 -5.08 -5.93 -47.59
N THR A 486 -5.98 -6.42 -46.74
CA THR A 486 -7.14 -5.66 -46.26
C THR A 486 -6.84 -5.07 -44.88
N ARG A 487 -7.00 -3.76 -44.73
CA ARG A 487 -6.89 -3.08 -43.42
C ARG A 487 -8.26 -2.99 -42.75
N ALA A 488 -8.33 -3.25 -41.45
CA ALA A 488 -9.57 -3.16 -40.70
C ALA A 488 -9.36 -2.53 -39.32
N ARG A 489 -10.24 -1.60 -38.94
CA ARG A 489 -10.28 -1.03 -37.59
C ARG A 489 -11.59 -1.42 -36.91
N PHE A 490 -11.48 -1.85 -35.67
CA PHE A 490 -12.59 -2.27 -34.84
C PHE A 490 -12.60 -1.43 -33.58
N VAL A 491 -13.75 -0.83 -33.27
CA VAL A 491 -13.93 -0.03 -32.06
C VAL A 491 -14.99 -0.70 -31.20
N VAL A 492 -14.69 -0.89 -29.92
CA VAL A 492 -15.58 -1.54 -28.97
C VAL A 492 -15.69 -0.68 -27.70
N GLU A 493 -16.92 -0.40 -27.28
CA GLU A 493 -17.19 0.35 -26.05
C GLU A 493 -17.07 -0.55 -24.82
N PRO A 494 -16.51 -0.05 -23.69
CA PRO A 494 -16.53 -0.78 -22.43
C PRO A 494 -17.97 -1.05 -21.95
N ILE A 495 -18.19 -2.20 -21.31
CA ILE A 495 -19.49 -2.58 -20.74
C ILE A 495 -19.89 -1.62 -19.62
N ALA A 496 -18.92 -1.18 -18.81
CA ALA A 496 -19.14 -0.24 -17.72
C ALA A 496 -17.93 0.72 -17.59
N PRO A 497 -17.89 1.82 -18.36
CA PRO A 497 -16.75 2.72 -18.39
C PRO A 497 -16.30 3.22 -17.01
N GLY A 498 -17.23 3.58 -16.13
CA GLY A 498 -16.94 4.07 -14.77
C GLY A 498 -16.33 3.03 -13.81
N LEU A 499 -16.38 1.75 -14.15
CA LEU A 499 -15.82 0.66 -13.35
C LEU A 499 -14.57 0.04 -13.95
N LEU A 500 -14.26 0.36 -15.20
CA LEU A 500 -13.14 -0.22 -15.92
C LEU A 500 -11.84 0.12 -15.17
N GLY A 501 -11.14 -0.91 -14.69
CA GLY A 501 -9.87 -0.75 -13.98
C GLY A 501 -9.99 -0.44 -12.48
N LYS A 502 -11.19 -0.21 -11.94
CA LYS A 502 -11.39 -0.06 -10.49
C LYS A 502 -10.90 -1.29 -9.75
N HIS A 503 -10.29 -1.10 -8.59
CA HIS A 503 -9.69 -2.16 -7.79
C HIS A 503 -10.45 -2.38 -6.48
N ILE A 504 -11.11 -3.54 -6.38
CA ILE A 504 -11.95 -3.89 -5.23
C ILE A 504 -11.28 -4.99 -4.40
N GLY A 505 -11.08 -4.72 -3.12
CA GLY A 505 -10.64 -5.70 -2.13
C GLY A 505 -11.82 -6.54 -1.65
N ILE A 506 -11.66 -7.85 -1.59
CA ILE A 506 -12.69 -8.79 -1.15
C ILE A 506 -12.23 -9.44 0.15
N MET A 507 -12.93 -9.16 1.25
CA MET A 507 -12.66 -9.77 2.54
C MET A 507 -13.77 -10.76 2.87
N ALA A 508 -13.47 -12.07 2.83
CA ALA A 508 -14.43 -13.08 3.23
C ALA A 508 -13.75 -14.40 3.62
N ALA A 509 -14.41 -15.16 4.49
CA ALA A 509 -14.15 -16.57 4.71
C ALA A 509 -14.35 -17.40 3.42
N ARG A 510 -13.56 -18.46 3.25
CA ARG A 510 -13.71 -19.49 2.19
C ARG A 510 -15.10 -20.12 2.22
N ALA A 511 -15.72 -20.25 3.38
CA ALA A 511 -17.11 -20.72 3.50
C ALA A 511 -18.11 -19.84 2.71
N HIS A 512 -17.78 -18.57 2.46
CA HIS A 512 -18.61 -17.65 1.67
C HIS A 512 -18.27 -17.68 0.17
N ASP A 513 -17.37 -18.54 -0.30
CA ASP A 513 -17.02 -18.65 -1.72
C ASP A 513 -18.21 -18.92 -2.66
N PRO A 514 -19.24 -19.71 -2.29
CA PRO A 514 -20.44 -19.87 -3.11
C PRO A 514 -21.14 -18.54 -3.43
N TRP A 515 -21.00 -17.54 -2.56
CA TRP A 515 -21.50 -16.18 -2.77
C TRP A 515 -20.51 -15.28 -3.48
N VAL A 516 -19.25 -15.34 -3.06
CA VAL A 516 -18.24 -14.39 -3.53
C VAL A 516 -17.78 -14.70 -4.95
N ARG A 517 -17.64 -15.97 -5.34
CA ARG A 517 -17.14 -16.32 -6.67
C ARG A 517 -18.06 -15.82 -7.80
N PRO A 518 -19.40 -15.99 -7.74
CA PRO A 518 -20.27 -15.45 -8.78
C PRO A 518 -20.26 -13.92 -8.82
N LEU A 519 -20.24 -13.25 -7.66
CA LEU A 519 -20.11 -11.79 -7.57
C LEU A 519 -18.81 -11.30 -8.22
N VAL A 520 -17.67 -11.88 -7.84
CA VAL A 520 -16.34 -11.54 -8.39
C VAL A 520 -16.32 -11.77 -9.89
N LYS A 521 -16.87 -12.88 -10.36
CA LYS A 521 -16.98 -13.18 -11.80
C LYS A 521 -17.81 -12.10 -12.54
N ALA A 522 -18.91 -11.66 -11.96
CA ALA A 522 -19.74 -10.60 -12.52
C ALA A 522 -19.02 -9.24 -12.55
N LEU A 523 -18.32 -8.86 -11.47
CA LEU A 523 -17.52 -7.64 -11.40
C LEU A 523 -16.35 -7.66 -12.39
N MET A 524 -15.63 -8.77 -12.48
CA MET A 524 -14.55 -8.95 -13.44
C MET A 524 -15.06 -8.83 -14.88
N LYS A 525 -16.23 -9.38 -15.20
CA LYS A 525 -16.83 -9.29 -16.55
C LYS A 525 -16.98 -7.84 -17.03
N VAL A 526 -17.26 -6.91 -16.12
CA VAL A 526 -17.39 -5.48 -16.41
C VAL A 526 -16.08 -4.67 -16.26
N GLY A 527 -14.95 -5.35 -16.07
CA GLY A 527 -13.61 -4.74 -16.11
C GLY A 527 -13.04 -4.33 -14.74
N VAL A 528 -13.68 -4.74 -13.65
CA VAL A 528 -13.17 -4.53 -12.29
C VAL A 528 -12.02 -5.49 -12.00
N ARG A 529 -10.96 -4.98 -11.38
CA ARG A 529 -9.89 -5.80 -10.77
C ARG A 529 -10.31 -6.15 -9.35
N THR A 530 -10.20 -7.42 -8.98
CA THR A 530 -10.54 -7.87 -7.63
C THR A 530 -9.35 -8.54 -6.96
N THR A 531 -9.07 -8.20 -5.71
CA THR A 531 -8.08 -8.92 -4.89
C THR A 531 -8.76 -9.54 -3.67
N ARG A 532 -8.62 -10.85 -3.48
CA ARG A 532 -9.02 -11.51 -2.24
C ARG A 532 -8.01 -11.16 -1.15
N LEU A 533 -8.48 -10.50 -0.10
CA LEU A 533 -7.68 -10.18 1.08
C LEU A 533 -7.54 -11.44 1.95
N SER A 534 -6.40 -11.55 2.62
CA SER A 534 -6.04 -12.70 3.45
C SER A 534 -6.93 -12.75 4.69
N PHE A 535 -7.63 -13.88 4.84
CA PHE A 535 -8.63 -14.10 5.87
C PHE A 535 -8.34 -15.46 6.56
N PRO A 536 -7.36 -15.51 7.47
CA PRO A 536 -6.93 -16.75 8.13
C PRO A 536 -7.94 -17.17 9.19
N GLU A 537 -8.90 -18.02 8.79
CA GLU A 537 -10.02 -18.50 9.63
C GLU A 537 -9.60 -19.25 10.91
N ASP A 538 -8.35 -19.68 10.98
CA ASP A 538 -7.72 -20.33 12.12
C ASP A 538 -7.26 -19.35 13.22
N GLN A 539 -7.34 -18.04 12.97
CA GLN A 539 -7.02 -17.00 13.95
C GLN A 539 -8.27 -16.52 14.68
N ASP A 540 -8.14 -16.13 15.96
CA ASP A 540 -9.24 -15.57 16.76
C ASP A 540 -9.87 -14.31 16.12
N LYS A 541 -9.12 -13.62 15.23
CA LYS A 541 -9.54 -12.42 14.51
C LYS A 541 -9.06 -12.43 13.06
N PRO A 542 -9.71 -13.17 12.16
CA PRO A 542 -9.26 -13.30 10.76
C PRO A 542 -9.31 -11.99 9.98
N GLU A 543 -10.25 -11.09 10.29
CA GLU A 543 -10.39 -9.77 9.64
C GLU A 543 -9.15 -8.90 9.81
N TYR A 544 -8.44 -9.10 10.90
CA TYR A 544 -7.31 -8.31 11.31
C TYR A 544 -6.21 -8.30 10.23
N THR A 545 -5.89 -9.49 9.72
CA THR A 545 -4.89 -9.68 8.67
C THR A 545 -5.36 -9.04 7.35
N ALA A 546 -6.64 -9.14 7.02
CA ALA A 546 -7.21 -8.53 5.82
C ALA A 546 -7.15 -7.00 5.86
N VAL A 547 -7.47 -6.39 7.01
CA VAL A 547 -7.41 -4.93 7.21
C VAL A 547 -5.99 -4.42 7.06
N LEU A 548 -5.02 -5.13 7.63
CA LEU A 548 -3.61 -4.79 7.48
C LEU A 548 -3.17 -4.87 6.01
N GLN A 549 -3.53 -5.95 5.32
CA GLN A 549 -3.21 -6.10 3.90
C GLN A 549 -3.82 -4.95 3.09
N ALA A 550 -5.11 -4.66 3.28
CA ALA A 550 -5.79 -3.58 2.57
C ALA A 550 -5.18 -2.20 2.85
N ASN A 551 -4.80 -1.89 4.10
CA ASN A 551 -4.12 -0.64 4.43
C ASN A 551 -2.71 -0.52 3.84
N THR A 552 -2.06 -1.63 3.50
CA THR A 552 -0.78 -1.61 2.75
C THR A 552 -0.98 -1.54 1.24
N MET A 553 -2.17 -1.90 0.74
CA MET A 553 -2.53 -1.78 -0.67
C MET A 553 -3.06 -0.36 -0.93
N ASN A 554 -2.16 0.58 -1.23
CA ASN A 554 -2.48 2.01 -1.41
C ASN A 554 -3.37 2.33 -2.64
N ASN A 555 -3.96 1.33 -3.31
CA ASN A 555 -4.68 1.47 -4.57
C ASN A 555 -6.05 0.75 -4.59
N LEU A 556 -6.63 0.46 -3.42
CA LEU A 556 -7.99 -0.08 -3.35
C LEU A 556 -9.00 1.06 -3.42
N ASP A 557 -9.92 1.01 -4.39
CA ASP A 557 -11.04 1.96 -4.50
C ASP A 557 -12.16 1.62 -3.49
N LEU A 558 -12.36 0.33 -3.21
CA LEU A 558 -13.43 -0.18 -2.38
C LEU A 558 -13.01 -1.51 -1.71
N VAL A 559 -13.45 -1.74 -0.48
CA VAL A 559 -13.39 -3.04 0.20
C VAL A 559 -14.81 -3.55 0.46
N LEU A 560 -15.09 -4.77 0.00
CA LEU A 560 -16.32 -5.51 0.30
C LEU A 560 -16.00 -6.59 1.33
N SER A 561 -16.58 -6.45 2.52
CA SER A 561 -16.47 -7.43 3.60
C SER A 561 -17.71 -8.30 3.67
N PHE A 562 -17.58 -9.62 3.70
CA PHE A 562 -18.72 -10.54 3.76
C PHE A 562 -18.78 -11.26 5.11
N ARG A 563 -19.94 -11.20 5.76
CA ARG A 563 -20.20 -11.85 7.04
C ARG A 563 -21.55 -12.55 7.04
N PRO A 564 -21.74 -13.62 7.83
CA PRO A 564 -23.06 -14.19 8.03
C PRO A 564 -23.97 -13.17 8.74
N ASP A 565 -25.25 -13.16 8.36
CA ASP A 565 -26.30 -12.41 9.04
C ASP A 565 -27.46 -13.39 9.33
N PRO A 566 -27.88 -13.56 10.60
CA PRO A 566 -28.98 -14.45 10.95
C PRO A 566 -30.34 -13.94 10.45
N GLY A 567 -30.42 -12.68 10.00
CA GLY A 567 -31.64 -12.12 9.44
C GLY A 567 -32.05 -12.75 8.10
N PRO A 568 -33.35 -12.67 7.75
CA PRO A 568 -33.85 -13.22 6.48
C PRO A 568 -33.50 -12.34 5.26
N THR A 569 -32.98 -11.13 5.48
CA THR A 569 -32.74 -10.12 4.46
C THR A 569 -31.25 -9.84 4.29
N LEU A 570 -30.82 -9.55 3.06
CA LEU A 570 -29.49 -9.03 2.79
C LEU A 570 -29.28 -7.71 3.55
N THR A 571 -28.13 -7.55 4.20
CA THR A 571 -27.78 -6.30 4.89
C THR A 571 -26.52 -5.70 4.32
N MET A 572 -26.42 -4.37 4.35
CA MET A 572 -25.20 -3.63 4.03
C MET A 572 -24.93 -2.63 5.13
N ARG A 573 -23.90 -2.92 5.93
CA ARG A 573 -23.48 -2.07 7.04
C ARG A 573 -22.39 -1.13 6.57
N HIS A 574 -22.55 0.16 6.87
CA HIS A 574 -21.57 1.19 6.53
C HIS A 574 -20.98 1.82 7.79
N TYR A 575 -19.73 2.25 7.73
CA TYR A 575 -19.11 2.98 8.84
C TYR A 575 -19.41 4.49 8.76
N HIS A 576 -19.41 5.17 9.90
CA HIS A 576 -19.90 6.56 9.99
C HIS A 576 -18.91 7.64 9.52
N ARG A 577 -17.60 7.36 9.49
CA ARG A 577 -16.60 8.36 9.11
C ARG A 577 -16.49 8.47 7.57
N GLY A 578 -16.79 9.65 7.03
CA GLY A 578 -16.53 10.04 5.64
C GLY A 578 -17.72 9.98 4.68
N GLY A 579 -18.88 9.44 5.08
CA GLY A 579 -20.12 9.45 4.29
C GLY A 579 -20.13 8.58 3.02
N ALA A 580 -18.98 8.32 2.40
CA ALA A 580 -18.84 7.57 1.15
C ALA A 580 -19.43 6.15 1.24
N GLY A 581 -19.15 5.42 2.33
CA GLY A 581 -19.72 4.08 2.54
C GLY A 581 -21.25 4.10 2.71
N LYS A 582 -21.79 5.15 3.37
CA LYS A 582 -23.23 5.35 3.52
C LYS A 582 -23.87 5.67 2.16
N ALA A 583 -23.28 6.60 1.42
CA ALA A 583 -23.76 6.99 0.09
C ALA A 583 -23.78 5.78 -0.86
N LEU A 584 -22.70 4.99 -0.88
CA LEU A 584 -22.63 3.75 -1.64
C LEU A 584 -23.72 2.75 -1.21
N ALA A 585 -23.87 2.48 0.09
CA ALA A 585 -24.86 1.53 0.57
C ALA A 585 -26.31 1.93 0.22
N LEU A 586 -26.64 3.22 0.33
CA LEU A 586 -27.95 3.75 -0.07
C LEU A 586 -28.16 3.70 -1.58
N ALA A 587 -27.12 3.98 -2.39
CA ALA A 587 -27.20 3.87 -3.83
C ALA A 587 -27.42 2.41 -4.28
N VAL A 588 -26.73 1.45 -3.65
CA VAL A 588 -26.94 0.01 -3.89
C VAL A 588 -28.36 -0.42 -3.49
N GLN A 589 -28.85 0.06 -2.34
CA GLN A 589 -30.23 -0.20 -1.90
C GLN A 589 -31.25 0.26 -2.93
N LYS A 590 -31.10 1.50 -3.43
CA LYS A 590 -31.96 2.06 -4.47
C LYS A 590 -31.92 1.22 -5.75
N ALA A 591 -30.72 0.84 -6.20
CA ALA A 591 -30.54 0.05 -7.42
C ALA A 591 -31.16 -1.36 -7.32
N LEU A 592 -31.05 -2.02 -6.16
CA LEU A 592 -31.67 -3.33 -5.92
C LEU A 592 -33.21 -3.25 -5.85
N ALA A 593 -33.77 -2.12 -5.40
CA ALA A 593 -35.21 -1.90 -5.33
C ALA A 593 -35.85 -1.59 -6.69
N SER A 594 -35.11 -0.95 -7.61
CA SER A 594 -35.61 -0.54 -8.93
C SER A 594 -35.50 -1.59 -10.04
N GLY A 595 -34.93 -2.77 -9.76
CA GLY A 595 -34.70 -3.82 -10.76
C GLY A 595 -35.95 -4.63 -11.11
N PRO A 596 -35.91 -5.41 -12.22
CA PRO A 596 -37.05 -6.23 -12.70
C PRO A 596 -37.48 -7.32 -11.72
N ALA A 597 -36.57 -7.75 -10.85
CA ALA A 597 -36.88 -8.43 -9.61
C ALA A 597 -36.30 -7.57 -8.48
N PRO A 598 -37.13 -6.95 -7.61
CA PRO A 598 -36.63 -6.20 -6.46
C PRO A 598 -35.97 -7.11 -5.42
N LEU A 599 -34.87 -6.66 -4.81
CA LEU A 599 -34.26 -7.32 -3.65
C LEU A 599 -34.27 -6.36 -2.46
N ALA A 600 -34.81 -6.81 -1.33
CA ALA A 600 -34.73 -6.04 -0.11
C ALA A 600 -33.28 -6.00 0.40
N LEU A 601 -32.72 -4.80 0.56
CA LEU A 601 -31.46 -4.56 1.23
C LEU A 601 -31.70 -3.67 2.45
N ARG A 602 -31.32 -4.13 3.64
CA ARG A 602 -31.31 -3.29 4.84
C ARG A 602 -29.97 -2.57 4.96
N VAL A 603 -30.00 -1.24 4.95
CA VAL A 603 -28.80 -0.42 5.17
C VAL A 603 -28.78 0.02 6.62
N GLU A 604 -27.66 -0.20 7.29
CA GLU A 604 -27.51 0.14 8.71
C GLU A 604 -26.11 0.63 9.05
N ALA A 605 -26.02 1.31 10.18
CA ALA A 605 -24.75 1.68 10.79
C ALA A 605 -23.99 0.42 11.24
N GLY A 606 -22.77 0.25 10.76
CA GLY A 606 -21.84 -0.77 11.26
C GLY A 606 -21.04 -0.25 12.45
N SER A 607 -20.82 -1.12 13.44
CA SER A 607 -19.89 -0.89 14.57
C SER A 607 -18.64 -1.75 14.48
N ASP A 608 -18.37 -2.36 13.32
CA ASP A 608 -17.17 -3.19 13.10
C ASP A 608 -15.94 -2.29 13.03
N TYR A 609 -15.44 -1.93 14.22
CA TYR A 609 -14.43 -0.91 14.44
C TYR A 609 -13.15 -1.17 13.62
N GLU A 610 -12.79 -2.45 13.45
CA GLU A 610 -11.63 -2.87 12.64
C GLU A 610 -11.74 -2.48 11.16
N LEU A 611 -12.96 -2.45 10.59
CA LEU A 611 -13.19 -2.11 9.17
C LEU A 611 -13.40 -0.62 8.92
N GLY A 612 -13.77 0.13 9.95
CA GLY A 612 -13.81 1.60 9.93
C GLY A 612 -12.43 2.24 9.77
N ASN A 613 -11.36 1.45 9.92
CA ASN A 613 -9.97 1.90 9.95
C ASN A 613 -9.23 1.64 8.63
N LEU A 614 -9.97 1.39 7.55
CA LEU A 614 -9.40 1.23 6.22
C LEU A 614 -9.14 2.59 5.55
N GLY A 615 -8.09 2.64 4.72
CA GLY A 615 -7.83 3.80 3.86
C GLY A 615 -8.70 3.91 2.64
N ALA A 616 -9.48 2.86 2.35
CA ALA A 616 -10.42 2.80 1.26
C ALA A 616 -11.86 2.83 1.80
N THR A 617 -12.81 3.20 0.94
CA THR A 617 -14.24 3.02 1.24
C THR A 617 -14.50 1.55 1.55
N CYS A 618 -15.22 1.24 2.63
CA CYS A 618 -15.55 -0.15 3.01
C CYS A 618 -17.03 -0.29 3.36
N VAL A 619 -17.64 -1.37 2.90
CA VAL A 619 -19.00 -1.79 3.30
C VAL A 619 -19.00 -3.26 3.69
N VAL A 620 -19.81 -3.61 4.68
CA VAL A 620 -20.00 -4.99 5.15
C VAL A 620 -21.31 -5.54 4.61
N VAL A 621 -21.23 -6.56 3.78
CA VAL A 621 -22.37 -7.30 3.25
C VAL A 621 -22.69 -8.44 4.21
N GLY A 622 -23.85 -8.36 4.86
CA GLY A 622 -24.41 -9.43 5.69
C GLY A 622 -25.20 -10.42 4.85
N LEU A 623 -24.76 -11.68 4.86
CA LEU A 623 -25.29 -12.76 4.03
C LEU A 623 -26.38 -13.52 4.80
N PRO A 624 -27.64 -13.51 4.34
CA PRO A 624 -28.70 -14.28 4.96
C PRO A 624 -28.46 -15.79 4.75
N ALA A 625 -28.99 -16.60 5.67
CA ALA A 625 -28.85 -18.06 5.60
C ALA A 625 -29.43 -18.68 4.30
N LEU A 626 -30.52 -18.10 3.79
CA LEU A 626 -31.21 -18.55 2.57
C LEU A 626 -31.52 -17.35 1.67
N PRO A 627 -30.62 -16.97 0.76
CA PRO A 627 -30.87 -15.87 -0.17
C PRO A 627 -31.80 -16.27 -1.32
N PRO A 628 -32.48 -15.30 -1.95
CA PRO A 628 -33.10 -15.51 -3.25
C PRO A 628 -32.08 -15.96 -4.32
N PRO A 629 -32.51 -16.67 -5.37
CA PRO A 629 -31.64 -17.05 -6.49
C PRO A 629 -30.96 -15.83 -7.15
N HIS A 630 -29.74 -16.04 -7.67
CA HIS A 630 -28.95 -15.03 -8.39
C HIS A 630 -28.65 -13.75 -7.60
N THR A 631 -28.71 -13.81 -6.26
CA THR A 631 -28.43 -12.65 -5.41
C THR A 631 -27.02 -12.06 -5.62
N PRO A 632 -25.93 -12.85 -5.75
CA PRO A 632 -24.60 -12.31 -6.05
C PRO A 632 -24.53 -11.50 -7.34
N GLU A 633 -25.11 -11.99 -8.44
CA GLU A 633 -25.11 -11.30 -9.73
C GLU A 633 -25.93 -10.00 -9.67
N ARG A 634 -27.07 -10.03 -8.98
CA ARG A 634 -27.91 -8.84 -8.75
C ARG A 634 -27.19 -7.80 -7.90
N LEU A 635 -26.41 -8.23 -6.90
CA LEU A 635 -25.59 -7.33 -6.09
C LEU A 635 -24.45 -6.72 -6.92
N ALA A 636 -23.79 -7.49 -7.79
CA ALA A 636 -22.79 -6.95 -8.72
C ALA A 636 -23.40 -5.87 -9.63
N GLU A 637 -24.61 -6.11 -10.14
CA GLU A 637 -25.32 -5.16 -11.01
C GLU A 637 -25.76 -3.89 -10.28
N ALA A 638 -26.20 -4.03 -9.03
CA ALA A 638 -26.53 -2.89 -8.18
C ALA A 638 -25.29 -2.07 -7.80
N LEU A 639 -24.18 -2.74 -7.45
CA LEU A 639 -22.88 -2.09 -7.24
C LEU A 639 -22.42 -1.36 -8.52
N ARG A 640 -22.64 -1.98 -9.68
CA ARG A 640 -22.31 -1.38 -10.98
C ARG A 640 -23.07 -0.07 -11.17
N THR A 641 -24.38 -0.10 -10.93
CA THR A 641 -25.26 1.08 -11.05
C THR A 641 -24.89 2.16 -10.05
N ALA A 642 -24.66 1.79 -8.78
CA ALA A 642 -24.31 2.70 -7.70
C ALA A 642 -22.98 3.43 -7.95
N LEU A 643 -21.95 2.69 -8.37
CA LEU A 643 -20.62 3.24 -8.62
C LEU A 643 -20.53 4.08 -9.90
N GLN A 644 -21.43 3.86 -10.86
CA GLN A 644 -21.55 4.72 -12.05
C GLN A 644 -22.17 6.08 -11.73
N GLN A 645 -23.05 6.14 -10.73
CA GLN A 645 -23.74 7.36 -10.31
C GLN A 645 -22.96 8.20 -9.29
N SER A 646 -21.86 7.66 -8.75
CA SER A 646 -21.05 8.29 -7.69
C SER A 646 -19.79 9.02 -8.18
N ASN A 647 -19.55 9.04 -9.49
CA ASN A 647 -18.59 9.95 -10.15
C ASN A 647 -19.33 11.19 -10.61
#